data_AF-A0A9P1I6D1-F1
#
_entry.id   AF-A0A9P1I6D1-F1
#
_cell.length_a   1.000
_cell.length_b   1.000
_cell.length_c   1.000
_cell.angle_alpha   90.00
_cell.angle_beta   90.00
_cell.angle_gamma   90.00
#
_symmetry.space_group_name_H-M   'P 1'
#
loop_
_entity.id
_entity.type
_entity.pdbx_description
1 polymer ?
#
loop_
_entity_poly.entity_id
_entity_poly.type
_entity_poly.pdbx_seq_one_letter_code
_entity_poly.pdbx_strand_id
1 'polypeptide(L)'
;MQEEILDFFRNPFVIFSMTFMLTFCVVNGSQQIGDVVEMEFHAYRLNQYEISGNIYGSKNYRVAYEAVSLNSRTLRRCMVTTWRELLTLDVDDMWQLSTGAVLIFIPSDIEKLSDVDRQKFLEFENRLSTVKTDLSVYVAPTTEDSASVLADVNNKEDKVQSIVQQLIQSIAGNTIQLTSGDNDGELTDTYKPSNIVGRLSSNERGAPTIAFVAHYDSSSVIPGLSAGSDSNGSGIVALLELLAVLSKFYDRPTTRPPFNLLFIWTAAGKMNYQGTRHWIDEYQKGSDDEKLDLAICIESIGRKTDGLYMHASKQPSETSVAANIFRRIKAIAPNKKFDLVTKKISLTSVSSWEHEKFNIKRMPSVTLSTLPSPTDIARNSILDNASQIDEDELIENVRIIAEAVLGYILNLPENGPSTDSRVSSESTMLSKEAVDKQRIHHFIRQFASKPRPVGDKLATESTIANIAAAASGYSKVSKSAVTITDAKVYGVTKSKLVAERVKPAVFELVISGGVMAYLAVFYYIAINAQKSIEVGILNNLLVKPYISTLCKNENEKDCVSQRQATVLFIIFCLIRMISNKFEDYLGLKIMLSCNVRQQYSGRHFGAALGFPFLTRSLSSTVTISSAPLFLLIVFTSTSIAFYPYAKDFAILCRLIYNAIQRRHYSQNHQLMFALTALYFYFSIIFMELLDVSFGMYCENQSFFGLPILFPNFNFPLLLYIFHISILHHHKTMPAIVYEVNQENCFIQLNRMRCITNKDCIEMSKAYQLDAQPSRTTTIQRRLLEGRIIQVRDMKELEDILPCKISTQIRKVSLSPKPQQQQFAINFE
;
A
#
# COMPACT_ATOMS: atom_id res chain seq x y z
N MET A 1 -33.42 -3.89 -41.76
CA MET A 1 -32.94 -4.39 -40.45
C MET A 1 -31.43 -4.25 -40.27
N GLN A 2 -30.55 -4.92 -41.04
CA GLN A 2 -29.09 -4.74 -40.89
C GLN A 2 -28.59 -3.35 -41.29
N GLU A 3 -29.12 -2.75 -42.37
CA GLU A 3 -28.77 -1.37 -42.76
C GLU A 3 -29.30 -0.33 -41.77
N GLU A 4 -30.52 -0.50 -41.26
CA GLU A 4 -31.10 0.38 -40.23
C GLU A 4 -30.33 0.33 -38.89
N ILE A 5 -29.80 -0.84 -38.53
CA ILE A 5 -28.91 -0.99 -37.36
C ILE A 5 -27.59 -0.26 -37.59
N LEU A 6 -27.02 -0.37 -38.80
CA LEU A 6 -25.78 0.32 -39.18
C LEU A 6 -25.96 1.84 -39.22
N ASP A 7 -27.10 2.34 -39.69
CA ASP A 7 -27.41 3.77 -39.70
C ASP A 7 -27.70 4.32 -38.30
N PHE A 8 -28.28 3.50 -37.41
CA PHE A 8 -28.43 3.82 -35.98
C PHE A 8 -27.07 3.99 -35.28
N PHE A 9 -26.10 3.10 -35.53
CA PHE A 9 -24.75 3.23 -34.98
C PHE A 9 -23.90 4.31 -35.66
N ARG A 10 -24.21 4.68 -36.91
CA ARG A 10 -23.60 5.83 -37.59
C ARG A 10 -24.14 7.17 -37.11
N ASN A 11 -25.25 7.19 -36.36
CA ASN A 11 -25.78 8.41 -35.79
C ASN A 11 -24.80 8.97 -34.73
N PRO A 12 -24.20 10.15 -34.97
CA PRO A 12 -23.26 10.74 -34.03
C PRO A 12 -23.90 10.94 -32.66
N PHE A 13 -25.21 11.21 -32.58
CA PHE A 13 -25.91 11.37 -31.31
C PHE A 13 -25.94 10.09 -30.49
N VAL A 14 -26.02 8.91 -31.11
CA VAL A 14 -25.94 7.61 -30.43
C VAL A 14 -24.51 7.37 -29.95
N ILE A 15 -23.51 7.66 -30.78
CA ILE A 15 -22.08 7.57 -30.39
C ILE A 15 -21.78 8.56 -29.24
N PHE A 16 -22.27 9.79 -29.30
CA PHE A 16 -22.10 10.82 -28.27
C PHE A 16 -22.86 10.46 -26.99
N SER A 17 -24.09 9.92 -27.09
CA SER A 17 -24.86 9.46 -25.93
C SER A 17 -24.25 8.23 -25.30
N MET A 18 -23.71 7.30 -26.10
CA MET A 18 -22.94 6.15 -25.63
C MET A 18 -21.64 6.58 -24.99
N THR A 19 -20.92 7.56 -25.56
CA THR A 19 -19.68 8.10 -24.99
C THR A 19 -19.97 8.88 -23.71
N PHE A 20 -21.06 9.64 -23.65
CA PHE A 20 -21.53 10.34 -22.46
C PHE A 20 -21.96 9.36 -21.36
N MET A 21 -22.70 8.29 -21.70
CA MET A 21 -23.09 7.25 -20.75
C MET A 21 -21.92 6.39 -20.30
N LEU A 22 -20.99 6.03 -21.18
CA LEU A 22 -19.74 5.35 -20.80
C LEU A 22 -18.90 6.25 -19.91
N THR A 23 -18.80 7.54 -20.23
CA THR A 23 -18.10 8.51 -19.36
C THR A 23 -18.82 8.67 -18.03
N PHE A 24 -20.16 8.73 -18.00
CA PHE A 24 -20.93 8.83 -16.77
C PHE A 24 -20.86 7.54 -15.94
N CYS A 25 -20.87 6.35 -16.56
CA CYS A 25 -20.74 5.06 -15.88
C CYS A 25 -19.30 4.79 -15.42
N VAL A 26 -18.28 5.23 -16.16
CA VAL A 26 -16.88 5.14 -15.73
C VAL A 26 -16.61 6.17 -14.64
N VAL A 27 -17.15 7.40 -14.72
CA VAL A 27 -16.94 8.46 -13.73
C VAL A 27 -17.73 8.21 -12.44
N ASN A 28 -18.95 7.66 -12.51
CA ASN A 28 -19.70 7.28 -11.31
C ASN A 28 -19.40 5.84 -10.83
N GLY A 29 -18.96 4.95 -11.70
CA GLY A 29 -18.53 3.59 -11.33
C GLY A 29 -17.13 3.56 -10.72
N SER A 30 -16.25 4.51 -11.09
CA SER A 30 -14.95 4.71 -10.42
C SER A 30 -15.06 5.50 -9.11
N GLN A 31 -16.17 6.19 -8.88
CA GLN A 31 -16.55 6.63 -7.54
C GLN A 31 -17.30 5.48 -6.87
N GLN A 32 -16.56 4.55 -6.27
CA GLN A 32 -17.12 3.61 -5.31
C GLN A 32 -18.00 4.41 -4.31
N ILE A 33 -19.33 4.27 -4.40
CA ILE A 33 -20.30 4.87 -3.48
C ILE A 33 -20.28 4.07 -2.17
N GLY A 34 -19.13 4.09 -1.52
CA GLY A 34 -18.85 3.53 -0.21
C GLY A 34 -17.54 4.13 0.25
N ASP A 35 -17.44 4.44 1.55
CA ASP A 35 -16.15 4.73 2.15
C ASP A 35 -15.19 3.61 1.73
N VAL A 36 -14.14 3.94 0.96
CA VAL A 36 -13.05 3.02 0.67
C VAL A 36 -12.33 2.83 1.99
N VAL A 37 -12.84 1.91 2.80
CA VAL A 37 -12.22 1.51 4.06
C VAL A 37 -11.11 0.55 3.67
N GLU A 38 -9.92 1.11 3.52
CA GLU A 38 -8.67 0.37 3.39
C GLU A 38 -8.19 -0.01 4.78
N MET A 39 -8.14 -1.31 5.07
CA MET A 39 -7.61 -1.84 6.33
C MET A 39 -6.26 -2.50 6.06
N GLU A 40 -5.25 -2.13 6.83
CA GLU A 40 -3.89 -2.62 6.64
C GLU A 40 -3.50 -3.59 7.75
N PHE A 41 -3.01 -4.78 7.36
CA PHE A 41 -2.52 -5.80 8.27
C PHE A 41 -1.02 -6.03 8.06
N HIS A 42 -0.29 -6.09 9.17
CA HIS A 42 1.01 -6.75 9.18
C HIS A 42 0.80 -8.24 9.32
N ALA A 43 1.03 -8.97 8.23
CA ALA A 43 0.88 -10.41 8.20
C ALA A 43 2.24 -11.08 8.02
N TYR A 44 2.38 -12.24 8.67
CA TYR A 44 3.58 -13.02 8.73
C TYR A 44 3.35 -14.32 7.99
N ARG A 45 4.25 -14.63 7.07
CA ARG A 45 4.09 -15.80 6.20
C ARG A 45 4.43 -17.07 6.98
N LEU A 46 3.67 -18.14 6.74
CA LEU A 46 4.06 -19.47 7.13
C LEU A 46 5.44 -19.79 6.53
N ASN A 47 6.33 -20.41 7.30
CA ASN A 47 7.68 -20.70 6.86
C ASN A 47 7.69 -21.47 5.54
N GLN A 48 8.65 -21.21 4.67
CA GLN A 48 8.90 -22.02 3.50
C GLN A 48 10.39 -22.34 3.43
N TYR A 49 10.72 -23.61 3.38
CA TYR A 49 12.09 -24.06 3.21
C TYR A 49 12.14 -25.46 2.60
N GLU A 50 13.28 -25.77 2.02
CA GLU A 50 13.58 -27.09 1.47
C GLU A 50 14.80 -27.65 2.18
N ILE A 51 14.76 -28.93 2.56
CA ILE A 51 15.94 -29.66 3.05
C ILE A 51 16.00 -31.01 2.35
N SER A 52 17.12 -31.27 1.68
CA SER A 52 17.39 -32.52 0.96
C SER A 52 16.28 -32.90 -0.04
N GLY A 53 15.77 -31.92 -0.80
CA GLY A 53 14.70 -32.13 -1.79
C GLY A 53 13.27 -32.08 -1.22
N ASN A 54 13.10 -32.06 0.10
CA ASN A 54 11.78 -32.03 0.74
C ASN A 54 11.34 -30.60 1.04
N ILE A 55 10.20 -30.21 0.50
CA ILE A 55 9.58 -28.89 0.73
C ILE A 55 8.69 -28.95 1.97
N TYR A 56 8.78 -27.90 2.80
CA TYR A 56 7.97 -27.71 4.00
C TYR A 56 7.25 -26.35 3.96
N GLY A 57 6.04 -26.31 4.50
CA GLY A 57 5.24 -25.10 4.69
C GLY A 57 4.53 -24.58 3.42
N SER A 58 4.48 -23.25 3.25
CA SER A 58 3.64 -22.57 2.25
C SER A 58 4.45 -22.07 1.04
N LYS A 59 4.14 -22.53 -0.18
CA LYS A 59 4.95 -22.20 -1.38
C LYS A 59 4.72 -20.82 -1.97
N ASN A 60 3.48 -20.32 -1.97
CA ASN A 60 3.15 -19.01 -2.52
C ASN A 60 3.17 -17.91 -1.43
N TYR A 61 3.42 -16.68 -1.86
CA TYR A 61 3.42 -15.49 -0.98
C TYR A 61 2.48 -14.39 -1.47
N ARG A 62 1.99 -14.45 -2.71
CA ARG A 62 1.10 -13.42 -3.24
C ARG A 62 -0.33 -13.71 -2.84
N VAL A 63 -1.04 -12.68 -2.41
CA VAL A 63 -2.47 -12.72 -2.07
C VAL A 63 -3.16 -11.70 -2.94
N ALA A 64 -4.16 -12.13 -3.70
CA ALA A 64 -5.00 -11.26 -4.53
C ALA A 64 -6.38 -11.93 -4.67
N TYR A 65 -7.04 -12.12 -3.53
CA TYR A 65 -8.23 -12.96 -3.44
C TYR A 65 -9.29 -12.31 -2.56
N GLU A 66 -10.57 -12.58 -2.85
CA GLU A 66 -11.67 -12.19 -1.96
C GLU A 66 -11.65 -13.05 -0.69
N ALA A 67 -11.86 -12.40 0.45
CA ALA A 67 -11.96 -13.01 1.77
C ALA A 67 -13.27 -13.78 1.93
N VAL A 68 -13.18 -15.03 2.36
CA VAL A 68 -14.30 -15.91 2.65
C VAL A 68 -14.10 -16.63 3.98
N SER A 69 -15.20 -17.06 4.56
CA SER A 69 -15.26 -17.85 5.78
C SER A 69 -14.87 -19.30 5.48
N LEU A 70 -14.59 -20.04 6.54
CA LEU A 70 -14.01 -21.38 6.45
C LEU A 70 -14.96 -22.42 5.80
N ASN A 71 -16.28 -22.26 5.91
CA ASN A 71 -17.24 -23.22 5.34
C ASN A 71 -17.55 -22.97 3.86
N SER A 72 -17.04 -21.88 3.28
CA SER A 72 -17.29 -21.53 1.89
C SER A 72 -16.58 -22.49 0.94
N ARG A 73 -17.33 -23.10 0.02
CA ARG A 73 -16.82 -24.05 -1.00
C ARG A 73 -16.42 -23.38 -2.33
N THR A 74 -16.11 -22.10 -2.30
CA THR A 74 -15.83 -21.31 -3.51
C THR A 74 -14.37 -21.34 -3.92
N LEU A 75 -14.11 -21.52 -5.22
CA LEU A 75 -12.76 -21.53 -5.78
C LEU A 75 -12.11 -20.13 -5.79
N ARG A 76 -10.78 -20.07 -5.67
CA ARG A 76 -9.91 -18.87 -5.79
C ARG A 76 -10.24 -17.76 -4.80
N ARG A 77 -10.31 -18.10 -3.52
CA ARG A 77 -10.59 -17.17 -2.41
C ARG A 77 -9.51 -17.24 -1.33
N CYS A 78 -9.48 -16.24 -0.45
CA CYS A 78 -8.68 -16.22 0.76
C CYS A 78 -9.56 -16.64 1.93
N MET A 79 -9.29 -17.79 2.56
CA MET A 79 -10.00 -18.19 3.78
C MET A 79 -9.50 -17.37 4.96
N VAL A 80 -10.41 -16.75 5.69
CA VAL A 80 -10.11 -15.97 6.90
C VAL A 80 -10.65 -16.72 8.11
N THR A 81 -9.79 -17.03 9.07
CA THR A 81 -10.13 -17.85 10.24
C THR A 81 -9.31 -17.45 11.46
N THR A 82 -9.71 -17.95 12.63
CA THR A 82 -8.93 -17.82 13.87
C THR A 82 -8.10 -19.07 14.14
N TRP A 83 -6.99 -18.91 14.87
CA TRP A 83 -6.16 -20.05 15.28
C TRP A 83 -6.92 -21.11 16.10
N ARG A 84 -7.98 -20.73 16.81
CA ARG A 84 -8.81 -21.65 17.60
C ARG A 84 -9.73 -22.50 16.74
N GLU A 85 -10.32 -21.93 15.70
CA GLU A 85 -11.16 -22.66 14.75
C GLU A 85 -10.35 -23.77 14.07
N LEU A 86 -9.09 -23.49 13.72
CA LEU A 86 -8.18 -24.49 13.12
C LEU A 86 -7.87 -25.69 14.02
N LEU A 87 -8.01 -25.57 15.34
CA LEU A 87 -7.87 -26.71 16.24
C LEU A 87 -9.07 -27.67 16.19
N THR A 88 -10.23 -27.17 15.78
CA THR A 88 -11.48 -27.96 15.71
C THR A 88 -11.63 -28.72 14.40
N LEU A 89 -10.81 -28.40 13.39
CA LEU A 89 -10.91 -28.91 12.04
C LEU A 89 -9.72 -29.78 11.69
N ASP A 90 -9.92 -30.69 10.73
CA ASP A 90 -8.79 -31.33 10.07
C ASP A 90 -8.17 -30.34 9.09
N VAL A 91 -6.90 -30.04 9.32
CA VAL A 91 -6.16 -29.04 8.56
C VAL A 91 -5.95 -29.54 7.12
N ASP A 92 -5.77 -30.85 6.93
CA ASP A 92 -5.56 -31.45 5.61
C ASP A 92 -6.82 -31.33 4.72
N ASP A 93 -8.00 -31.52 5.30
CA ASP A 93 -9.27 -31.29 4.62
C ASP A 93 -9.44 -29.80 4.23
N MET A 94 -9.07 -28.89 5.13
CA MET A 94 -9.12 -27.46 4.85
C MET A 94 -8.18 -27.07 3.71
N TRP A 95 -6.96 -27.62 3.66
CA TRP A 95 -6.02 -27.33 2.57
C TRP A 95 -6.51 -27.86 1.22
N GLN A 96 -7.25 -28.97 1.19
CA GLN A 96 -7.87 -29.49 -0.03
C GLN A 96 -9.04 -28.62 -0.51
N LEU A 97 -9.77 -28.01 0.44
CA LEU A 97 -10.90 -27.12 0.13
C LEU A 97 -10.46 -25.71 -0.26
N SER A 98 -9.35 -25.22 0.31
CA SER A 98 -8.81 -23.90 0.03
C SER A 98 -8.06 -23.87 -1.30
N THR A 99 -8.28 -22.83 -2.09
CA THR A 99 -7.81 -22.76 -3.50
C THR A 99 -7.10 -21.46 -3.86
N GLY A 100 -6.71 -20.65 -2.88
CA GLY A 100 -5.94 -19.42 -3.10
C GLY A 100 -5.00 -19.07 -1.95
N ALA A 101 -5.55 -18.64 -0.83
CA ALA A 101 -4.79 -18.19 0.35
C ALA A 101 -5.53 -18.51 1.65
N VAL A 102 -4.81 -18.49 2.77
CA VAL A 102 -5.38 -18.60 4.12
C VAL A 102 -4.78 -17.52 5.01
N LEU A 103 -5.63 -16.75 5.68
CA LEU A 103 -5.27 -15.74 6.67
C LEU A 103 -5.77 -16.18 8.05
N ILE A 104 -4.84 -16.37 8.97
CA ILE A 104 -5.10 -16.87 10.31
C ILE A 104 -4.87 -15.74 11.31
N PHE A 105 -5.88 -15.41 12.11
CA PHE A 105 -5.74 -14.45 13.20
C PHE A 105 -5.28 -15.13 14.49
N ILE A 106 -4.22 -14.61 15.08
CA ILE A 106 -3.66 -15.02 16.38
C ILE A 106 -3.84 -13.90 17.43
N PRO A 107 -3.71 -14.20 18.73
CA PRO A 107 -3.80 -13.19 19.78
C PRO A 107 -2.73 -12.11 19.59
N SER A 108 -3.07 -10.84 19.88
CA SER A 108 -2.14 -9.72 19.75
C SER A 108 -0.95 -9.81 20.71
N ASP A 109 -1.20 -10.33 21.91
CA ASP A 109 -0.20 -10.51 22.96
C ASP A 109 -0.12 -11.99 23.33
N ILE A 110 0.88 -12.65 22.77
CA ILE A 110 1.11 -14.09 22.92
C ILE A 110 1.75 -14.40 24.28
N GLU A 111 2.38 -13.42 24.94
CA GLU A 111 3.00 -13.60 26.26
C GLU A 111 1.97 -13.66 27.38
N LYS A 112 0.78 -13.08 27.18
CA LYS A 112 -0.33 -13.07 28.16
C LYS A 112 -1.28 -14.26 28.05
N LEU A 113 -0.90 -15.32 27.32
CA LEU A 113 -1.72 -16.52 27.22
C LEU A 113 -1.82 -17.26 28.56
N SER A 114 -3.01 -17.76 28.87
CA SER A 114 -3.19 -18.71 29.99
C SER A 114 -2.44 -20.01 29.72
N ASP A 115 -2.07 -20.76 30.75
CA ASP A 115 -1.35 -22.04 30.57
C ASP A 115 -2.10 -23.03 29.66
N VAL A 116 -3.44 -23.03 29.76
CA VAL A 116 -4.31 -23.85 28.91
C VAL A 116 -4.28 -23.38 27.45
N ASP A 117 -4.37 -22.07 27.22
CA ASP A 117 -4.27 -21.51 25.87
C ASP A 117 -2.87 -21.69 25.28
N ARG A 118 -1.83 -21.63 26.11
CA ARG A 118 -0.44 -21.86 25.72
C ARG A 118 -0.26 -23.28 25.18
N GLN A 119 -0.81 -24.28 25.85
CA GLN A 119 -0.79 -25.68 25.37
C GLN A 119 -1.54 -25.84 24.05
N LYS A 120 -2.74 -25.25 23.93
CA LYS A 120 -3.51 -25.27 22.67
C LYS A 120 -2.78 -24.54 21.53
N PHE A 121 -2.06 -23.46 21.84
CA PHE A 121 -1.28 -22.73 20.85
C PHE A 121 -0.09 -23.56 20.36
N LEU A 122 0.59 -24.28 21.26
CA LEU A 122 1.64 -25.24 20.87
C LEU A 122 1.09 -26.38 20.00
N GLU A 123 -0.12 -26.87 20.28
CA GLU A 123 -0.78 -27.84 19.42
C GLU A 123 -1.07 -27.26 18.02
N PHE A 124 -1.54 -26.01 17.96
CA PHE A 124 -1.77 -25.28 16.72
C PHE A 124 -0.48 -25.13 15.90
N GLU A 125 0.62 -24.72 16.53
CA GLU A 125 1.93 -24.64 15.87
C GLU A 125 2.37 -26.02 15.36
N ASN A 126 2.23 -27.07 16.17
CA ASN A 126 2.62 -28.41 15.76
C ASN A 126 1.83 -28.89 14.53
N ARG A 127 0.51 -28.64 14.48
CA ARG A 127 -0.32 -28.94 13.30
C ARG A 127 0.11 -28.17 12.07
N LEU A 128 0.49 -26.89 12.21
CA LEU A 128 0.98 -26.09 11.08
C LEU A 128 2.39 -26.52 10.62
N SER A 129 3.21 -27.09 11.51
CA SER A 129 4.58 -27.52 11.17
C SER A 129 4.62 -28.69 10.19
N THR A 130 3.57 -29.51 10.16
CA THR A 130 3.45 -30.67 9.26
C THR A 130 2.86 -30.31 7.89
N VAL A 131 2.40 -29.07 7.71
CA VAL A 131 1.70 -28.63 6.51
C VAL A 131 2.64 -28.54 5.32
N LYS A 132 2.17 -29.06 4.18
CA LYS A 132 2.79 -28.90 2.87
C LYS A 132 1.74 -28.41 1.89
N THR A 133 1.80 -27.12 1.54
CA THR A 133 0.76 -26.51 0.71
C THR A 133 1.33 -25.53 -0.29
N ASP A 134 0.71 -25.49 -1.48
CA ASP A 134 0.98 -24.47 -2.48
C ASP A 134 0.24 -23.15 -2.19
N LEU A 135 -0.66 -23.11 -1.21
CA LEU A 135 -1.43 -21.92 -0.85
C LEU A 135 -0.54 -20.86 -0.19
N SER A 136 -0.93 -19.59 -0.33
CA SER A 136 -0.34 -18.49 0.46
C SER A 136 -0.93 -18.49 1.87
N VAL A 137 -0.15 -18.89 2.87
CA VAL A 137 -0.63 -18.94 4.27
C VAL A 137 0.02 -17.81 5.07
N TYR A 138 -0.82 -16.95 5.60
CA TYR A 138 -0.44 -15.79 6.40
C TYR A 138 -1.08 -15.83 7.77
N VAL A 139 -0.35 -15.34 8.75
CA VAL A 139 -0.80 -15.18 10.13
C VAL A 139 -0.67 -13.73 10.55
N ALA A 140 -1.71 -13.16 11.14
CA ALA A 140 -1.72 -11.78 11.59
C ALA A 140 -2.21 -11.68 13.05
N PRO A 141 -1.64 -10.78 13.87
CA PRO A 141 -2.19 -10.49 15.19
C PRO A 141 -3.58 -9.88 15.07
N THR A 142 -4.45 -10.20 16.02
CA THR A 142 -5.82 -9.69 16.05
C THR A 142 -5.82 -8.20 16.45
N THR A 143 -6.36 -7.35 15.61
CA THR A 143 -6.66 -5.92 15.80
C THR A 143 -8.17 -5.66 15.69
N GLU A 144 -8.60 -4.44 15.99
CA GLU A 144 -10.00 -4.02 15.77
C GLU A 144 -10.41 -4.19 14.30
N ASP A 145 -9.53 -3.81 13.37
CA ASP A 145 -9.74 -3.97 11.93
C ASP A 145 -9.88 -5.44 11.54
N SER A 146 -9.05 -6.35 12.09
CA SER A 146 -9.13 -7.77 11.74
C SER A 146 -10.40 -8.42 12.27
N ALA A 147 -10.86 -7.97 13.45
CA ALA A 147 -12.12 -8.44 14.01
C ALA A 147 -13.30 -8.00 13.14
N SER A 148 -13.24 -6.78 12.58
CA SER A 148 -14.24 -6.30 11.62
C SER A 148 -14.26 -7.11 10.33
N VAL A 149 -13.08 -7.47 9.78
CA VAL A 149 -12.97 -8.33 8.59
C VAL A 149 -13.55 -9.71 8.86
N LEU A 150 -13.21 -10.33 10.00
CA LEU A 150 -13.73 -11.64 10.37
C LEU A 150 -15.26 -11.62 10.57
N ALA A 151 -15.78 -10.58 11.22
CA ALA A 151 -17.22 -10.40 11.40
C ALA A 151 -17.96 -10.20 10.06
N ASP A 152 -17.42 -9.36 9.16
CA ASP A 152 -17.99 -9.13 7.83
C ASP A 152 -18.02 -10.40 6.98
N VAL A 153 -16.98 -11.23 7.11
CA VAL A 153 -16.86 -12.51 6.41
C VAL A 153 -17.86 -13.53 6.95
N ASN A 154 -17.97 -13.68 8.28
CA ASN A 154 -18.87 -14.64 8.91
C ASN A 154 -20.36 -14.24 8.76
N ASN A 155 -20.69 -12.95 8.83
CA ASN A 155 -22.06 -12.46 8.67
C ASN A 155 -22.66 -12.74 7.27
N LYS A 156 -21.82 -13.02 6.26
CA LYS A 156 -22.29 -13.41 4.92
C LYS A 156 -22.73 -14.86 4.84
N GLU A 157 -22.24 -15.72 5.72
CA GLU A 157 -22.54 -17.16 5.69
C GLU A 157 -23.93 -17.47 6.27
N ASP A 158 -24.39 -16.72 7.28
CA ASP A 158 -25.58 -17.04 8.08
C ASP A 158 -26.94 -16.91 7.36
N LYS A 159 -26.98 -16.60 6.06
CA LYS A 159 -28.24 -16.45 5.31
C LYS A 159 -28.35 -17.47 4.17
N VAL A 160 -28.83 -18.67 4.51
CA VAL A 160 -29.37 -19.62 3.54
C VAL A 160 -30.63 -19.00 2.93
N GLN A 161 -30.50 -18.45 1.73
CA GLN A 161 -31.62 -17.91 0.96
C GLN A 161 -31.57 -18.42 -0.49
N SER A 162 -32.72 -18.36 -1.17
CA SER A 162 -32.86 -18.75 -2.57
C SER A 162 -31.77 -18.13 -3.47
N ILE A 163 -31.42 -18.79 -4.58
CA ILE A 163 -30.40 -18.34 -5.55
C ILE A 163 -30.62 -16.86 -5.97
N VAL A 164 -31.87 -16.46 -6.14
CA VAL A 164 -32.25 -15.08 -6.49
C VAL A 164 -31.92 -14.10 -5.37
N GLN A 165 -32.14 -14.50 -4.12
CA GLN A 165 -31.88 -13.66 -2.96
C GLN A 165 -30.38 -13.57 -2.64
N GLN A 166 -29.63 -14.66 -2.84
CA GLN A 166 -28.16 -14.65 -2.84
C GLN A 166 -27.62 -13.73 -3.94
N LEU A 167 -28.21 -13.76 -5.14
CA LEU A 167 -27.86 -12.85 -6.22
C LEU A 167 -28.14 -11.40 -5.84
N ILE A 168 -29.33 -11.08 -5.33
CA ILE A 168 -29.69 -9.73 -4.87
C ILE A 168 -28.75 -9.24 -3.76
N GLN A 169 -28.43 -10.09 -2.79
CA GLN A 169 -27.48 -9.76 -1.72
C GLN A 169 -26.06 -9.61 -2.23
N SER A 170 -25.63 -10.39 -3.22
CA SER A 170 -24.32 -10.23 -3.85
C SER A 170 -24.22 -8.90 -4.59
N ILE A 171 -25.30 -8.43 -5.23
CA ILE A 171 -25.33 -7.14 -5.92
C ILE A 171 -25.30 -5.98 -4.91
N ALA A 172 -26.04 -6.10 -3.81
CA ALA A 172 -26.13 -5.05 -2.80
C ALA A 172 -24.89 -4.99 -1.87
N GLY A 173 -24.33 -6.14 -1.52
CA GLY A 173 -23.26 -6.29 -0.53
C GLY A 173 -21.88 -5.90 -1.04
N ASN A 174 -20.99 -5.51 -0.12
CA ASN A 174 -19.58 -5.30 -0.40
C ASN A 174 -18.81 -6.61 -0.15
N THR A 175 -17.83 -6.92 -1.00
CA THR A 175 -16.85 -7.99 -0.79
C THR A 175 -15.56 -7.42 -0.23
N ILE A 176 -14.83 -8.23 0.54
CA ILE A 176 -13.52 -7.83 1.06
C ILE A 176 -12.49 -8.48 0.14
N GLN A 177 -11.71 -7.67 -0.54
CA GLN A 177 -10.59 -8.14 -1.35
C GLN A 177 -9.30 -7.98 -0.56
N LEU A 178 -8.56 -9.07 -0.41
CA LEU A 178 -7.25 -9.09 0.23
C LEU A 178 -6.17 -9.08 -0.84
N THR A 179 -5.29 -8.08 -0.75
CA THR A 179 -4.15 -7.91 -1.64
C THR A 179 -2.86 -7.82 -0.83
N SER A 180 -1.84 -8.60 -1.20
CA SER A 180 -0.50 -8.47 -0.65
C SER A 180 0.23 -7.32 -1.36
N GLY A 181 0.88 -6.45 -0.59
CA GLY A 181 1.74 -5.42 -1.15
C GLY A 181 2.95 -5.98 -1.89
N ASP A 182 3.56 -5.14 -2.74
CA ASP A 182 4.81 -5.46 -3.42
C ASP A 182 5.90 -5.73 -2.38
N ASN A 183 6.46 -6.95 -2.39
CA ASN A 183 7.50 -7.35 -1.46
C ASN A 183 8.85 -7.44 -2.21
N ASP A 184 9.82 -6.61 -1.83
CA ASP A 184 11.24 -6.72 -2.21
C ASP A 184 11.94 -7.95 -1.58
N GLY A 185 11.18 -8.85 -0.94
CA GLY A 185 11.69 -9.85 -0.01
C GLY A 185 12.08 -11.19 -0.63
N GLU A 186 12.06 -11.37 -1.95
CA GLU A 186 12.52 -12.61 -2.58
C GLU A 186 14.05 -12.70 -2.50
N LEU A 187 14.58 -13.79 -1.92
CA LEU A 187 16.03 -13.97 -1.79
C LEU A 187 16.63 -14.30 -3.16
N THR A 188 17.71 -13.59 -3.51
CA THR A 188 18.49 -13.87 -4.72
C THR A 188 19.33 -15.13 -4.55
N ASP A 189 19.66 -15.82 -5.66
CA ASP A 189 20.56 -16.99 -5.65
C ASP A 189 21.98 -16.65 -5.14
N THR A 190 22.32 -15.37 -5.06
CA THR A 190 23.58 -14.86 -4.50
C THR A 190 23.55 -14.67 -2.98
N TYR A 191 22.40 -14.87 -2.32
CA TYR A 191 22.28 -14.71 -0.88
C TYR A 191 23.14 -15.72 -0.11
N LYS A 192 24.11 -15.20 0.66
CA LYS A 192 25.06 -15.99 1.45
C LYS A 192 25.21 -15.38 2.84
N PRO A 193 24.54 -15.92 3.87
CA PRO A 193 24.79 -15.48 5.24
C PRO A 193 26.21 -15.85 5.66
N SER A 194 26.75 -15.25 6.72
CA SER A 194 28.15 -15.47 7.12
C SER A 194 28.26 -16.10 8.50
N ASN A 195 29.23 -17.00 8.65
CA ASN A 195 29.73 -17.40 9.95
C ASN A 195 30.61 -16.30 10.54
N ILE A 196 30.69 -16.26 11.87
CA ILE A 196 31.55 -15.33 12.62
C ILE A 196 32.42 -16.17 13.53
N VAL A 197 33.72 -15.91 13.51
CA VAL A 197 34.69 -16.67 14.33
C VAL A 197 35.54 -15.69 15.13
N GLY A 198 35.41 -15.72 16.45
CA GLY A 198 36.35 -15.10 17.39
C GLY A 198 37.45 -16.09 17.75
N ARG A 199 38.71 -15.64 17.79
CA ARG A 199 39.86 -16.50 18.12
C ARG A 199 40.70 -15.94 19.26
N LEU A 200 40.93 -16.78 20.28
CA LEU A 200 41.93 -16.58 21.32
C LEU A 200 43.10 -17.55 21.08
N SER A 201 44.30 -17.01 20.85
CA SER A 201 45.48 -17.78 20.47
C SER A 201 46.42 -18.01 21.65
N SER A 202 46.84 -19.26 21.85
CA SER A 202 47.90 -19.62 22.81
C SER A 202 49.27 -19.03 22.41
N ASN A 203 49.46 -18.77 21.11
CA ASN A 203 50.75 -18.44 20.48
C ASN A 203 51.80 -19.56 20.54
N GLU A 204 51.41 -20.77 20.94
CA GLU A 204 52.23 -21.97 20.87
C GLU A 204 51.95 -22.71 19.55
N ARG A 205 53.02 -23.21 18.90
CA ARG A 205 52.87 -24.01 17.68
C ARG A 205 52.28 -25.37 18.00
N GLY A 206 51.28 -25.80 17.23
CA GLY A 206 50.61 -27.09 17.42
C GLY A 206 49.71 -27.15 18.66
N ALA A 207 49.37 -26.01 19.27
CA ALA A 207 48.52 -26.00 20.44
C ALA A 207 47.11 -26.55 20.13
N PRO A 208 46.56 -27.42 20.99
CA PRO A 208 45.23 -27.99 20.81
C PRO A 208 44.16 -26.90 20.83
N THR A 209 43.10 -27.13 20.05
CA THR A 209 42.00 -26.17 19.89
C THR A 209 40.69 -26.69 20.48
N ILE A 210 40.02 -25.87 21.28
CA ILE A 210 38.63 -26.10 21.72
C ILE A 210 37.74 -25.05 21.05
N ALA A 211 36.64 -25.50 20.46
CA ALA A 211 35.67 -24.63 19.80
C ALA A 211 34.36 -24.57 20.59
N PHE A 212 33.85 -23.37 20.84
CA PHE A 212 32.48 -23.12 21.28
C PHE A 212 31.65 -22.72 20.08
N VAL A 213 30.48 -23.34 19.91
CA VAL A 213 29.67 -23.19 18.70
C VAL A 213 28.22 -22.92 19.09
N ALA A 214 27.59 -21.91 18.48
CA ALA A 214 26.14 -21.73 18.52
C ALA A 214 25.66 -21.09 17.22
N HIS A 215 24.54 -21.55 16.70
CA HIS A 215 23.90 -20.88 15.57
C HIS A 215 23.12 -19.64 15.99
N TYR A 216 23.09 -18.60 15.17
CA TYR A 216 22.39 -17.35 15.53
C TYR A 216 20.96 -17.23 15.01
N ASP A 217 20.55 -18.11 14.10
CA ASP A 217 19.23 -18.03 13.46
C ASP A 217 18.10 -18.43 14.41
N SER A 218 16.97 -17.72 14.30
CA SER A 218 15.70 -18.15 14.88
C SER A 218 14.83 -18.84 13.84
N SER A 219 13.97 -19.75 14.27
CA SER A 219 13.01 -20.43 13.40
C SER A 219 11.82 -20.94 14.19
N SER A 220 10.67 -20.86 13.55
CA SER A 220 9.43 -21.53 13.96
C SER A 220 8.60 -21.78 12.69
N VAL A 221 7.34 -22.14 12.90
CA VAL A 221 6.35 -22.25 11.85
C VAL A 221 6.03 -20.88 11.21
N ILE A 222 6.26 -19.77 11.93
CA ILE A 222 6.07 -18.39 11.46
C ILE A 222 7.34 -17.59 11.79
N PRO A 223 8.34 -17.58 10.89
CA PRO A 223 9.68 -17.10 11.22
C PRO A 223 9.72 -15.61 11.57
N GLY A 224 8.85 -14.80 10.96
CA GLY A 224 8.79 -13.36 11.21
C GLY A 224 8.26 -12.96 12.59
N LEU A 225 7.71 -13.90 13.38
CA LEU A 225 7.32 -13.71 14.77
C LEU A 225 8.25 -14.44 15.76
N SER A 226 9.14 -15.30 15.28
CA SER A 226 9.96 -16.17 16.12
C SER A 226 11.19 -15.45 16.65
N ALA A 227 11.17 -14.97 17.90
CA ALA A 227 12.37 -14.42 18.54
C ALA A 227 13.47 -15.48 18.72
N GLY A 228 13.09 -16.74 19.01
CA GLY A 228 14.06 -17.83 19.20
C GLY A 228 15.00 -17.52 20.37
N SER A 229 14.45 -16.99 21.45
CA SER A 229 15.17 -16.44 22.59
C SER A 229 16.00 -17.51 23.29
N ASP A 230 15.39 -18.57 23.83
CA ASP A 230 16.15 -19.70 24.38
C ASP A 230 16.47 -20.74 23.31
N SER A 231 15.72 -20.83 22.21
CA SER A 231 16.03 -21.78 21.14
C SER A 231 17.48 -21.65 20.68
N ASN A 232 17.99 -20.43 20.49
CA ASN A 232 19.45 -20.23 20.52
C ASN A 232 19.94 -18.79 20.73
N GLY A 233 19.06 -17.82 21.00
CA GLY A 233 19.51 -16.49 21.45
C GLY A 233 20.36 -16.59 22.71
N SER A 234 19.98 -17.46 23.66
CA SER A 234 20.76 -17.80 24.85
C SER A 234 22.15 -18.34 24.52
N GLY A 235 22.29 -19.12 23.43
CA GLY A 235 23.59 -19.64 22.98
C GLY A 235 24.49 -18.54 22.43
N ILE A 236 23.94 -17.58 21.67
CA ILE A 236 24.69 -16.39 21.22
C ILE A 236 25.23 -15.62 22.43
N VAL A 237 24.35 -15.34 23.40
CA VAL A 237 24.69 -14.61 24.63
C VAL A 237 25.77 -15.36 25.42
N ALA A 238 25.62 -16.67 25.57
CA ALA A 238 26.57 -17.51 26.27
C ALA A 238 27.95 -17.52 25.61
N LEU A 239 28.04 -17.62 24.28
CA LEU A 239 29.31 -17.57 23.57
C LEU A 239 30.01 -16.21 23.73
N LEU A 240 29.26 -15.11 23.64
CA LEU A 240 29.81 -13.76 23.84
C LEU A 240 30.31 -13.58 25.28
N GLU A 241 29.58 -14.11 26.25
CA GLU A 241 29.97 -14.03 27.66
C GLU A 241 31.17 -14.92 27.97
N LEU A 242 31.19 -16.16 27.47
CA LEU A 242 32.35 -17.06 27.58
C LEU A 242 33.59 -16.42 26.95
N LEU A 243 33.44 -15.78 25.78
CA LEU A 243 34.52 -15.05 25.14
C LEU A 243 35.03 -13.90 26.03
N ALA A 244 34.13 -13.09 26.60
CA ALA A 244 34.48 -11.96 27.46
C ALA A 244 35.17 -12.38 28.77
N VAL A 245 34.77 -13.53 29.34
CA VAL A 245 35.39 -14.08 30.54
C VAL A 245 36.76 -14.68 30.23
N LEU A 246 36.84 -15.51 29.18
CA LEU A 246 38.06 -16.25 28.85
C LEU A 246 39.13 -15.37 28.20
N SER A 247 38.77 -14.31 27.48
CA SER A 247 39.74 -13.41 26.82
C SER A 247 40.75 -12.81 27.81
N LYS A 248 40.30 -12.55 29.05
CA LYS A 248 41.13 -11.97 30.10
C LYS A 248 42.39 -12.80 30.40
N PHE A 249 42.29 -14.12 30.33
CA PHE A 249 43.45 -15.02 30.50
C PHE A 249 44.45 -14.93 29.34
N TYR A 250 43.99 -14.53 28.16
CA TYR A 250 44.81 -14.45 26.95
C TYR A 250 45.50 -13.10 26.78
N ASP A 251 45.17 -12.08 27.58
CA ASP A 251 45.77 -10.74 27.50
C ASP A 251 47.25 -10.74 27.93
N ARG A 252 47.60 -11.50 28.96
CA ARG A 252 48.97 -11.58 29.49
C ARG A 252 49.63 -12.92 29.18
N PRO A 253 50.91 -12.95 28.77
CA PRO A 253 51.64 -14.20 28.54
C PRO A 253 51.72 -15.11 29.78
N THR A 254 51.74 -14.53 30.99
CA THR A 254 51.86 -15.28 32.24
C THR A 254 50.62 -16.08 32.58
N THR A 255 49.43 -15.58 32.24
CA THR A 255 48.13 -16.22 32.53
C THR A 255 47.61 -17.05 31.35
N ARG A 256 48.25 -16.96 30.19
CA ARG A 256 47.78 -17.55 28.94
C ARG A 256 47.76 -19.09 29.00
N PRO A 257 46.62 -19.74 28.69
CA PRO A 257 46.55 -21.19 28.59
C PRO A 257 47.26 -21.74 27.33
N PRO A 258 47.78 -22.98 27.36
CA PRO A 258 48.39 -23.66 26.22
C PRO A 258 47.34 -24.26 25.26
N PHE A 259 46.25 -23.53 25.02
CA PHE A 259 45.13 -23.94 24.17
C PHE A 259 44.67 -22.78 23.30
N ASN A 260 44.24 -23.08 22.07
CA ASN A 260 43.50 -22.12 21.25
C ASN A 260 42.01 -22.26 21.54
N LEU A 261 41.30 -21.13 21.68
CA LEU A 261 39.84 -21.13 21.82
C LEU A 261 39.21 -20.44 20.62
N LEU A 262 38.22 -21.11 20.03
CA LEU A 262 37.41 -20.57 18.94
C LEU A 262 35.97 -20.37 19.41
N PHE A 263 35.39 -19.24 19.07
CA PHE A 263 33.99 -18.90 19.35
C PHE A 263 33.30 -18.69 18.01
N ILE A 264 32.43 -19.62 17.63
CA ILE A 264 31.89 -19.73 16.28
C ILE A 264 30.39 -19.52 16.35
N TRP A 265 29.93 -18.42 15.76
CA TRP A 265 28.52 -18.18 15.52
C TRP A 265 28.17 -18.60 14.10
N THR A 266 27.38 -19.67 13.97
CA THR A 266 27.09 -20.31 12.68
C THR A 266 25.81 -19.77 12.04
N ALA A 267 25.86 -19.59 10.73
CA ALA A 267 24.72 -19.24 9.90
C ALA A 267 23.86 -20.47 9.57
N ALA A 268 22.57 -20.25 9.31
CA ALA A 268 21.66 -21.29 8.82
C ALA A 268 21.68 -22.58 9.67
N GLY A 269 21.75 -22.44 11.00
CA GLY A 269 21.73 -23.54 11.98
C GLY A 269 20.46 -24.38 11.88
N LYS A 270 19.31 -23.70 11.77
CA LYS A 270 18.00 -24.33 11.60
C LYS A 270 17.79 -24.96 10.20
N MET A 271 18.70 -24.72 9.26
CA MET A 271 18.69 -25.33 7.92
C MET A 271 19.72 -26.45 7.85
N ASN A 272 19.57 -27.45 8.72
CA ASN A 272 20.49 -28.59 8.81
C ASN A 272 21.95 -28.15 9.06
N TYR A 273 22.17 -27.09 9.86
CA TYR A 273 23.49 -26.61 10.28
C TYR A 273 24.48 -26.32 9.13
N GLN A 274 24.04 -25.57 8.11
CA GLN A 274 24.90 -25.27 6.95
C GLN A 274 26.16 -24.50 7.33
N GLY A 275 26.05 -23.52 8.23
CA GLY A 275 27.19 -22.73 8.68
C GLY A 275 28.26 -23.60 9.33
N THR A 276 27.86 -24.52 10.19
CA THR A 276 28.75 -25.48 10.84
C THR A 276 29.44 -26.38 9.82
N ARG A 277 28.67 -26.94 8.86
CA ARG A 277 29.21 -27.75 7.77
C ARG A 277 30.25 -26.98 6.96
N HIS A 278 29.92 -25.75 6.56
CA HIS A 278 30.82 -24.87 5.82
C HIS A 278 32.12 -24.60 6.61
N TRP A 279 32.00 -24.26 7.89
CA TRP A 279 33.15 -24.01 8.74
C TRP A 279 34.05 -25.24 8.87
N ILE A 280 33.48 -26.44 9.04
CA ILE A 280 34.27 -27.69 9.11
C ILE A 280 35.04 -27.90 7.81
N ASP A 281 34.39 -27.72 6.66
CA ASP A 281 35.03 -27.89 5.35
C ASP A 281 36.13 -26.84 5.10
N GLU A 282 35.99 -25.62 5.61
CA GLU A 282 37.05 -24.59 5.59
C GLU A 282 38.20 -24.94 6.54
N TYR A 283 37.89 -25.35 7.78
CA TYR A 283 38.86 -25.69 8.81
C TYR A 283 39.75 -26.87 8.38
N GLN A 284 39.17 -27.90 7.75
CA GLN A 284 39.91 -29.04 7.21
C GLN A 284 40.84 -28.70 6.04
N LYS A 285 40.61 -27.58 5.35
CA LYS A 285 41.51 -27.07 4.30
C LYS A 285 42.65 -26.20 4.86
N GLY A 286 42.57 -25.82 6.13
CA GLY A 286 43.59 -25.05 6.82
C GLY A 286 44.90 -25.82 6.98
N SER A 287 45.87 -25.19 7.64
CA SER A 287 47.17 -25.83 7.92
C SER A 287 47.00 -27.07 8.82
N ASP A 288 47.70 -28.16 8.49
CA ASP A 288 47.72 -29.43 9.27
C ASP A 288 48.14 -29.25 10.74
N ASP A 289 48.73 -28.09 11.09
CA ASP A 289 49.17 -27.77 12.46
C ASP A 289 48.01 -27.46 13.42
N GLU A 290 46.77 -27.24 12.94
CA GLU A 290 45.63 -26.90 13.78
C GLU A 290 44.73 -28.11 14.12
N LYS A 291 45.00 -28.75 15.26
CA LYS A 291 44.19 -29.88 15.75
C LYS A 291 43.01 -29.40 16.61
N LEU A 292 41.79 -29.69 16.16
CA LEU A 292 40.57 -29.53 16.96
C LEU A 292 40.40 -30.72 17.91
N ASP A 293 40.55 -30.47 19.21
CA ASP A 293 40.43 -31.49 20.25
C ASP A 293 38.99 -31.71 20.71
N LEU A 294 38.17 -30.65 20.75
CA LEU A 294 36.74 -30.73 21.07
C LEU A 294 35.96 -29.53 20.55
N ALA A 295 34.80 -29.77 19.94
CA ALA A 295 33.77 -28.74 19.73
C ALA A 295 32.61 -28.90 20.74
N ILE A 296 32.32 -27.83 21.48
CA ILE A 296 31.23 -27.72 22.45
C ILE A 296 30.15 -26.84 21.82
N CYS A 297 29.10 -27.47 21.31
CA CYS A 297 27.92 -26.78 20.79
C CYS A 297 27.01 -26.38 21.95
N ILE A 298 26.54 -25.14 21.98
CA ILE A 298 25.67 -24.60 23.04
C ILE A 298 24.33 -24.26 22.41
N GLU A 299 23.24 -24.82 22.97
CA GLU A 299 21.88 -24.59 22.49
C GLU A 299 20.87 -24.66 23.65
N SER A 300 19.97 -23.69 23.78
CA SER A 300 18.92 -23.66 24.84
C SER A 300 19.44 -23.89 26.25
N ILE A 301 20.14 -22.89 26.79
CA ILE A 301 20.74 -22.95 28.13
C ILE A 301 20.31 -21.80 29.06
N GLY A 302 19.30 -21.03 28.66
CA GLY A 302 18.80 -19.87 29.39
C GLY A 302 17.47 -20.10 30.11
N ARG A 303 16.77 -21.21 29.90
CA ARG A 303 15.55 -21.53 30.66
C ARG A 303 15.85 -22.16 32.00
N LYS A 304 15.05 -21.80 33.01
CA LYS A 304 15.07 -22.44 34.33
C LYS A 304 14.60 -23.89 34.23
N THR A 305 15.54 -24.81 34.40
CA THR A 305 15.30 -26.26 34.43
C THR A 305 16.05 -26.90 35.59
N ASP A 306 15.82 -28.19 35.82
CA ASP A 306 16.52 -28.93 36.88
C ASP A 306 17.98 -29.23 36.55
N GLY A 307 18.45 -28.92 35.34
CA GLY A 307 19.76 -29.34 34.88
C GLY A 307 20.11 -29.16 33.40
N LEU A 308 21.31 -29.62 33.04
CA LEU A 308 21.82 -29.63 31.67
C LEU A 308 22.06 -31.07 31.18
N TYR A 309 21.73 -31.29 29.91
CA TYR A 309 22.04 -32.49 29.16
C TYR A 309 23.27 -32.27 28.30
N MET A 310 24.21 -33.21 28.36
CA MET A 310 25.26 -33.34 27.36
C MET A 310 24.80 -34.35 26.32
N HIS A 311 24.59 -33.90 25.09
CA HIS A 311 24.25 -34.75 23.95
C HIS A 311 25.52 -35.14 23.20
N ALA A 312 25.70 -36.43 22.96
CA ALA A 312 26.86 -36.95 22.24
C ALA A 312 26.47 -38.07 21.27
N SER A 313 27.27 -38.26 20.22
CA SER A 313 27.04 -39.35 19.26
C SER A 313 27.30 -40.75 19.84
N LYS A 314 28.20 -40.81 20.81
CA LYS A 314 28.66 -42.02 21.51
C LYS A 314 29.07 -41.64 22.93
N GLN A 315 29.15 -42.62 23.82
CA GLN A 315 29.75 -42.44 25.14
C GLN A 315 31.19 -41.94 24.97
N PRO A 316 31.54 -40.76 25.50
CA PRO A 316 32.92 -40.27 25.47
C PRO A 316 33.84 -41.22 26.25
N SER A 317 35.04 -41.48 25.76
CA SER A 317 36.02 -42.27 26.51
C SER A 317 36.43 -41.52 27.78
N GLU A 318 36.71 -42.24 28.87
CA GLU A 318 37.11 -41.68 30.17
C GLU A 318 38.24 -40.65 30.06
N THR A 319 39.20 -40.88 29.16
CA THR A 319 40.35 -40.00 28.91
C THR A 319 40.08 -38.85 27.93
N SER A 320 38.90 -38.80 27.31
CA SER A 320 38.57 -37.76 26.32
C SER A 320 38.38 -36.38 26.98
N VAL A 321 38.62 -35.33 26.20
CA VAL A 321 38.36 -33.94 26.62
C VAL A 321 36.89 -33.77 27.06
N ALA A 322 35.96 -34.36 26.31
CA ALA A 322 34.53 -34.30 26.60
C ALA A 322 34.18 -34.95 27.96
N ALA A 323 34.70 -36.15 28.26
CA ALA A 323 34.47 -36.81 29.55
C ALA A 323 35.05 -36.00 30.71
N ASN A 324 36.26 -35.45 30.54
CA ASN A 324 36.90 -34.60 31.55
C ASN A 324 36.09 -33.35 31.86
N ILE A 325 35.63 -32.63 30.82
CA ILE A 325 34.80 -31.44 31.00
C ILE A 325 33.46 -31.80 31.65
N PHE A 326 32.80 -32.88 31.21
CA PHE A 326 31.52 -33.31 31.79
C PHE A 326 31.64 -33.65 33.28
N ARG A 327 32.72 -34.33 33.67
CA ARG A 327 33.02 -34.66 35.06
C ARG A 327 33.27 -33.42 35.92
N ARG A 328 33.97 -32.41 35.37
CA ARG A 328 34.16 -31.11 36.03
C ARG A 328 32.85 -30.35 36.21
N ILE A 329 32.00 -30.31 35.18
CA ILE A 329 30.65 -29.71 35.26
C ILE A 329 29.86 -30.30 36.44
N LYS A 330 29.86 -31.64 36.58
CA LYS A 330 29.20 -32.33 37.71
C LYS A 330 29.79 -31.97 39.07
N ALA A 331 31.11 -31.81 39.15
CA ALA A 331 31.79 -31.47 40.39
C ALA A 331 31.53 -30.01 40.84
N ILE A 332 31.43 -29.07 39.89
CA ILE A 332 31.22 -27.64 40.16
C ILE A 332 29.82 -27.37 40.73
N ALA A 333 28.80 -28.05 40.19
CA ALA A 333 27.41 -27.84 40.58
C ALA A 333 26.73 -29.16 41.00
N PRO A 334 27.09 -29.74 42.16
CA PRO A 334 26.61 -31.06 42.58
C PRO A 334 25.09 -31.09 42.84
N ASN A 335 24.47 -29.94 43.06
CA ASN A 335 23.02 -29.80 43.31
C ASN A 335 22.19 -29.71 42.01
N LYS A 336 22.85 -29.63 40.85
CA LYS A 336 22.20 -29.49 39.55
C LYS A 336 22.28 -30.81 38.79
N LYS A 337 21.21 -31.20 38.09
CA LYS A 337 21.18 -32.47 37.37
C LYS A 337 22.01 -32.39 36.10
N PHE A 338 22.89 -33.37 35.87
CA PHE A 338 23.68 -33.46 34.64
C PHE A 338 23.64 -34.85 34.05
N ASP A 339 22.96 -34.98 32.92
CA ASP A 339 22.75 -36.26 32.24
C ASP A 339 23.49 -36.30 30.90
N LEU A 340 24.00 -37.47 30.55
CA LEU A 340 24.60 -37.72 29.24
C LEU A 340 23.59 -38.48 28.38
N VAL A 341 23.17 -37.86 27.29
CA VAL A 341 22.25 -38.44 26.30
C VAL A 341 23.07 -38.84 25.08
N THR A 342 23.07 -40.13 24.75
CA THR A 342 23.79 -40.62 23.57
C THR A 342 22.83 -41.02 22.46
N LYS A 343 23.10 -40.56 21.25
CA LYS A 343 22.32 -40.93 20.05
C LYS A 343 23.27 -41.24 18.91
N LYS A 344 23.15 -42.42 18.33
CA LYS A 344 23.93 -42.78 17.14
C LYS A 344 23.59 -41.84 15.98
N ILE A 345 24.61 -41.22 15.39
CA ILE A 345 24.44 -40.32 14.25
C ILE A 345 23.98 -41.08 13.01
N SER A 346 23.12 -40.43 12.23
CA SER A 346 22.69 -40.89 10.92
C SER A 346 23.40 -40.08 9.84
N LEU A 347 23.85 -40.75 8.78
CA LEU A 347 24.53 -40.10 7.64
C LEU A 347 23.56 -39.63 6.56
N THR A 348 22.32 -40.16 6.57
CA THR A 348 21.33 -39.93 5.50
C THR A 348 20.22 -38.98 5.92
N SER A 349 19.94 -38.87 7.21
CA SER A 349 18.89 -37.98 7.72
C SER A 349 19.45 -36.62 8.13
N VAL A 350 18.56 -35.65 8.27
CA VAL A 350 18.86 -34.33 8.84
C VAL A 350 19.45 -34.49 10.25
N SER A 351 20.48 -33.71 10.56
CA SER A 351 21.14 -33.74 11.86
C SER A 351 20.22 -33.18 12.93
N SER A 352 20.11 -33.85 14.08
CA SER A 352 19.23 -33.40 15.16
C SER A 352 19.86 -32.31 16.02
N TRP A 353 21.17 -32.44 16.26
CA TRP A 353 22.00 -31.50 17.01
C TRP A 353 23.20 -31.04 16.18
N GLU A 354 23.73 -29.86 16.50
CA GLU A 354 24.85 -29.26 15.78
C GLU A 354 26.14 -30.10 15.83
N HIS A 355 26.41 -30.76 16.97
CA HIS A 355 27.60 -31.62 17.14
C HIS A 355 27.65 -32.79 16.15
N GLU A 356 26.50 -33.24 15.64
CA GLU A 356 26.46 -34.35 14.68
C GLU A 356 27.23 -34.01 13.39
N LYS A 357 27.26 -32.73 12.95
CA LYS A 357 28.04 -32.31 11.77
C LYS A 357 29.54 -32.52 11.95
N PHE A 358 30.06 -32.22 13.14
CA PHE A 358 31.46 -32.47 13.49
C PHE A 358 31.74 -33.98 13.52
N ASN A 359 30.87 -34.77 14.14
CA ASN A 359 31.10 -36.21 14.25
C ASN A 359 31.02 -36.95 12.91
N ILE A 360 30.20 -36.50 11.95
CA ILE A 360 30.19 -37.01 10.57
C ILE A 360 31.59 -36.89 9.94
N LYS A 361 32.30 -35.80 10.23
CA LYS A 361 33.66 -35.52 9.78
C LYS A 361 34.74 -36.05 10.74
N ARG A 362 34.37 -36.92 11.68
CA ARG A 362 35.23 -37.54 12.70
C ARG A 362 35.92 -36.55 13.65
N MET A 363 35.33 -35.37 13.83
CA MET A 363 35.78 -34.39 14.83
C MET A 363 35.06 -34.64 16.17
N PRO A 364 35.78 -34.67 17.31
CA PRO A 364 35.15 -34.81 18.63
C PRO A 364 34.26 -33.62 18.94
N SER A 365 33.04 -33.88 19.39
CA SER A 365 32.08 -32.82 19.70
C SER A 365 30.94 -33.30 20.59
N VAL A 366 30.31 -32.35 21.29
CA VAL A 366 29.14 -32.54 22.16
C VAL A 366 28.23 -31.32 22.07
N THR A 367 26.93 -31.48 22.34
CA THR A 367 26.01 -30.35 22.55
C THR A 367 25.60 -30.26 24.02
N LEU A 368 25.68 -29.07 24.61
CA LEU A 368 25.12 -28.76 25.93
C LEU A 368 23.78 -28.05 25.77
N SER A 369 22.74 -28.60 26.38
CA SER A 369 21.39 -28.05 26.31
C SER A 369 20.56 -28.37 27.55
N THR A 370 19.62 -27.51 27.92
CA THR A 370 18.57 -27.82 28.90
C THR A 370 17.50 -28.76 28.33
N LEU A 371 17.43 -28.91 27.00
CA LEU A 371 16.45 -29.75 26.35
C LEU A 371 16.89 -31.23 26.38
N PRO A 372 16.01 -32.16 26.81
CA PRO A 372 16.31 -33.59 26.84
C PRO A 372 16.26 -34.23 25.45
N SER A 373 15.54 -33.63 24.50
CA SER A 373 15.32 -34.17 23.15
C SER A 373 15.38 -33.06 22.10
N PRO A 374 15.92 -33.32 20.89
CA PRO A 374 15.91 -32.37 19.79
C PRO A 374 14.51 -32.10 19.21
N THR A 375 13.52 -32.95 19.53
CA THR A 375 12.12 -32.84 19.07
C THR A 375 11.22 -32.08 20.05
N ASP A 376 11.80 -31.47 21.09
CA ASP A 376 11.04 -30.66 22.03
C ASP A 376 10.35 -29.50 21.30
N ILE A 377 9.03 -29.38 21.49
CA ILE A 377 8.20 -28.37 20.80
C ILE A 377 8.68 -26.96 21.16
N ALA A 378 9.16 -26.78 22.39
CA ALA A 378 9.61 -25.49 22.87
C ALA A 378 10.92 -25.00 22.20
N ARG A 379 11.57 -25.85 21.40
CA ARG A 379 12.77 -25.54 20.60
C ARG A 379 12.47 -24.74 19.32
N ASN A 380 11.24 -24.82 18.78
CA ASN A 380 10.87 -24.19 17.51
C ASN A 380 9.52 -23.44 17.61
N SER A 381 9.20 -22.92 18.78
CA SER A 381 7.93 -22.24 19.07
C SER A 381 8.05 -20.71 18.97
N ILE A 382 6.99 -20.04 18.52
CA ILE A 382 6.84 -18.58 18.57
C ILE A 382 6.73 -18.09 20.02
N LEU A 383 6.34 -18.97 20.94
CA LEU A 383 6.23 -18.67 22.37
C LEU A 383 7.60 -18.50 23.05
N ASP A 384 8.70 -18.78 22.33
CA ASP A 384 10.06 -18.63 22.80
C ASP A 384 10.54 -17.18 22.72
N ASN A 385 10.07 -16.39 23.70
CA ASN A 385 10.34 -14.97 23.87
C ASN A 385 11.39 -14.70 24.96
N ALA A 386 11.92 -13.47 24.99
CA ALA A 386 13.00 -13.09 25.90
C ALA A 386 12.58 -13.20 27.38
N SER A 387 11.28 -13.08 27.67
CA SER A 387 10.71 -13.26 29.01
C SER A 387 10.83 -14.70 29.54
N GLN A 388 11.09 -15.69 28.68
CA GLN A 388 11.31 -17.08 29.06
C GLN A 388 12.76 -17.37 29.50
N ILE A 389 13.69 -16.45 29.24
CA ILE A 389 15.08 -16.60 29.68
C ILE A 389 15.17 -16.19 31.15
N ASP A 390 15.60 -17.12 32.00
CA ASP A 390 16.00 -16.84 33.37
C ASP A 390 17.47 -16.42 33.37
N GLU A 391 17.71 -15.13 33.66
CA GLU A 391 19.06 -14.56 33.61
C GLU A 391 20.00 -15.20 34.63
N ASP A 392 19.50 -15.55 35.81
CA ASP A 392 20.33 -16.11 36.89
C ASP A 392 20.73 -17.55 36.54
N GLU A 393 19.82 -18.32 35.94
CA GLU A 393 20.08 -19.63 35.37
C GLU A 393 21.12 -19.57 34.23
N LEU A 394 20.98 -18.62 33.31
CA LEU A 394 21.94 -18.43 32.21
C LEU A 394 23.33 -18.05 32.74
N ILE A 395 23.40 -17.14 33.71
CA ILE A 395 24.65 -16.75 34.40
C ILE A 395 25.32 -17.98 35.00
N GLU A 396 24.55 -18.80 35.74
CA GLU A 396 25.07 -20.00 36.38
C GLU A 396 25.57 -21.02 35.35
N ASN A 397 24.80 -21.27 34.29
CA ASN A 397 25.19 -22.22 33.24
C ASN A 397 26.45 -21.78 32.50
N VAL A 398 26.56 -20.50 32.15
CA VAL A 398 27.77 -19.94 31.53
C VAL A 398 28.98 -20.07 32.45
N ARG A 399 28.81 -19.76 33.74
CA ARG A 399 29.86 -19.89 34.75
C ARG A 399 30.35 -21.32 34.89
N ILE A 400 29.44 -22.30 34.99
CA ILE A 400 29.78 -23.72 35.11
C ILE A 400 30.59 -24.19 33.89
N ILE A 401 30.18 -23.78 32.68
CA ILE A 401 30.89 -24.12 31.44
C ILE A 401 32.29 -23.49 31.42
N ALA A 402 32.40 -22.20 31.79
CA ALA A 402 33.66 -21.48 31.84
C ALA A 402 34.65 -22.12 32.83
N GLU A 403 34.20 -22.39 34.06
CA GLU A 403 35.00 -22.99 35.12
C GLU A 403 35.46 -24.42 34.73
N ALA A 404 34.57 -25.22 34.13
CA ALA A 404 34.91 -26.58 33.72
C ALA A 404 35.96 -26.60 32.60
N VAL A 405 35.83 -25.74 31.59
CA VAL A 405 36.80 -25.65 30.49
C VAL A 405 38.11 -25.06 30.99
N LEU A 406 38.06 -23.99 31.79
CA LEU A 406 39.28 -23.38 32.34
C LEU A 406 40.05 -24.38 33.22
N GLY A 407 39.33 -25.12 34.07
CA GLY A 407 39.90 -26.16 34.91
C GLY A 407 40.59 -27.26 34.10
N TYR A 408 40.07 -27.59 32.92
CA TYR A 408 40.71 -28.53 32.00
C TYR A 408 41.95 -27.93 31.33
N ILE A 409 41.86 -26.75 30.69
CA ILE A 409 42.96 -26.18 29.89
C ILE A 409 44.15 -25.71 30.73
N LEU A 410 43.91 -25.33 31.99
CA LEU A 410 44.98 -24.99 32.94
C LEU A 410 45.45 -26.18 33.77
N ASN A 411 44.87 -27.38 33.58
CA ASN A 411 45.15 -28.59 34.35
C ASN A 411 44.99 -28.39 35.87
N LEU A 412 43.90 -27.74 36.27
CA LEU A 412 43.60 -27.46 37.68
C LEU A 412 43.10 -28.72 38.40
N PRO A 413 43.32 -28.85 39.71
CA PRO A 413 42.72 -29.93 40.49
C PRO A 413 41.20 -29.93 40.32
N GLU A 414 40.62 -31.12 40.28
CA GLU A 414 39.16 -31.26 40.10
C GLU A 414 38.37 -30.90 41.35
N ASN A 415 38.99 -31.10 42.52
CA ASN A 415 38.43 -30.78 43.82
C ASN A 415 39.44 -29.94 44.62
N GLY A 416 38.97 -28.91 45.30
CA GLY A 416 39.78 -28.08 46.19
C GLY A 416 40.41 -26.84 45.53
N PRO A 417 41.03 -25.96 46.34
CA PRO A 417 41.63 -24.72 45.85
C PRO A 417 42.87 -24.99 45.00
N SER A 418 43.02 -24.25 43.90
CA SER A 418 44.20 -24.32 43.03
C SER A 418 45.38 -23.56 43.62
N THR A 419 46.58 -24.15 43.56
CA THR A 419 47.86 -23.49 43.85
C THR A 419 48.50 -22.87 42.60
N ASP A 420 47.83 -22.91 41.45
CA ASP A 420 48.34 -22.36 40.19
C ASP A 420 48.48 -20.84 40.28
N SER A 421 49.67 -20.33 39.96
CA SER A 421 49.99 -18.90 40.01
C SER A 421 49.14 -18.07 39.05
N ARG A 422 48.66 -18.67 37.94
CA ARG A 422 47.80 -18.02 36.94
C ARG A 422 46.40 -17.74 37.46
N VAL A 423 45.93 -18.58 38.39
CA VAL A 423 44.61 -18.46 39.01
C VAL A 423 44.67 -17.61 40.29
N SER A 424 45.73 -17.78 41.08
CA SER A 424 45.91 -17.05 42.34
C SER A 424 46.32 -15.59 42.17
N SER A 425 46.94 -15.21 41.05
CA SER A 425 47.30 -13.82 40.74
C SER A 425 46.10 -12.94 40.36
N GLU A 426 45.00 -13.53 39.90
CA GLU A 426 43.75 -12.85 39.55
C GLU A 426 42.54 -13.56 40.16
N SER A 427 42.45 -13.49 41.50
CA SER A 427 41.38 -14.10 42.31
C SER A 427 39.94 -13.68 41.93
N THR A 428 39.79 -12.61 41.14
CA THR A 428 38.53 -12.14 40.58
C THR A 428 38.07 -12.90 39.33
N MET A 429 38.96 -13.57 38.58
CA MET A 429 38.60 -14.19 37.30
C MET A 429 37.91 -15.55 37.40
N LEU A 430 37.99 -16.21 38.56
CA LEU A 430 37.22 -17.40 38.92
C LEU A 430 36.19 -17.13 40.02
N SER A 431 35.94 -15.85 40.34
CA SER A 431 34.96 -15.46 41.34
C SER A 431 33.54 -15.68 40.82
N LYS A 432 32.56 -15.77 41.73
CA LYS A 432 31.14 -15.85 41.36
C LYS A 432 30.71 -14.65 40.50
N GLU A 433 31.40 -13.53 40.62
CA GLU A 433 31.16 -12.28 39.90
C GLU A 433 31.89 -12.20 38.53
N ALA A 434 32.57 -13.26 38.08
CA ALA A 434 33.29 -13.24 36.80
C ALA A 434 32.36 -13.05 35.59
N VAL A 435 31.15 -13.61 35.67
CA VAL A 435 30.07 -13.46 34.69
C VAL A 435 29.27 -12.21 35.01
N ASP A 436 29.13 -11.31 34.03
CA ASP A 436 28.51 -10.00 34.25
C ASP A 436 27.03 -10.02 33.87
N LYS A 437 26.18 -9.87 34.89
CA LYS A 437 24.72 -9.80 34.73
C LYS A 437 24.28 -8.66 33.81
N GLN A 438 24.90 -7.48 33.87
CA GLN A 438 24.51 -6.34 33.03
C GLN A 438 24.82 -6.61 31.55
N ARG A 439 25.96 -7.25 31.27
CA ARG A 439 26.36 -7.63 29.91
C ARG A 439 25.45 -8.72 29.34
N ILE A 440 25.13 -9.75 30.12
CA ILE A 440 24.15 -10.77 29.74
C ILE A 440 22.79 -10.12 29.43
N HIS A 441 22.29 -9.27 30.32
CA HIS A 441 21.03 -8.56 30.13
C HIS A 441 21.02 -7.73 28.84
N HIS A 442 22.12 -7.02 28.56
CA HIS A 442 22.29 -6.26 27.32
C HIS A 442 22.27 -7.16 26.08
N PHE A 443 23.02 -8.28 26.10
CA PHE A 443 23.06 -9.21 24.98
C PHE A 443 21.74 -9.94 24.75
N ILE A 444 20.97 -10.26 25.80
CA ILE A 444 19.60 -10.81 25.66
C ILE A 444 18.72 -9.80 24.90
N ARG A 445 18.74 -8.53 25.33
CA ARG A 445 17.97 -7.48 24.63
C ARG A 445 18.40 -7.31 23.17
N GLN A 446 19.67 -7.50 22.86
CA GLN A 446 20.19 -7.31 21.49
C GLN A 446 19.96 -8.52 20.59
N PHE A 447 20.20 -9.73 21.08
CA PHE A 447 20.31 -10.95 20.29
C PHE A 447 19.23 -11.98 20.57
N ALA A 448 18.39 -11.82 21.59
CA ALA A 448 17.33 -12.77 21.93
C ALA A 448 15.93 -12.14 21.92
N SER A 449 15.77 -10.84 21.67
CA SER A 449 14.47 -10.15 21.73
C SER A 449 13.73 -10.00 20.39
N LYS A 450 14.42 -10.18 19.26
CA LYS A 450 13.87 -9.96 17.92
C LYS A 450 14.03 -11.18 17.04
N PRO A 451 13.12 -11.43 16.09
CA PRO A 451 13.29 -12.48 15.10
C PRO A 451 14.54 -12.30 14.24
N ARG A 452 15.24 -13.41 14.01
CA ARG A 452 16.46 -13.52 13.20
C ARG A 452 16.36 -14.71 12.23
N PRO A 453 15.27 -14.82 11.44
CA PRO A 453 15.16 -15.94 10.51
C PRO A 453 16.14 -15.76 9.35
N VAL A 454 16.77 -16.85 8.93
CA VAL A 454 17.68 -16.86 7.77
C VAL A 454 17.00 -16.39 6.47
N GLY A 455 15.67 -16.47 6.40
CA GLY A 455 14.88 -15.93 5.28
C GLY A 455 14.83 -14.40 5.20
N ASP A 456 15.19 -13.70 6.28
CA ASP A 456 15.23 -12.25 6.34
C ASP A 456 16.68 -11.75 6.23
N LYS A 457 17.02 -11.27 5.03
CA LYS A 457 18.35 -10.77 4.72
C LYS A 457 18.76 -9.61 5.62
N LEU A 458 17.88 -8.65 5.85
CA LEU A 458 18.20 -7.45 6.63
C LEU A 458 18.43 -7.80 8.11
N ALA A 459 17.56 -8.63 8.68
CA ALA A 459 17.73 -9.11 10.05
C ALA A 459 19.02 -9.92 10.22
N THR A 460 19.34 -10.78 9.26
CA THR A 460 20.55 -11.60 9.25
C THR A 460 21.81 -10.74 9.16
N GLU A 461 21.89 -9.81 8.21
CA GLU A 461 23.04 -8.92 8.04
C GLU A 461 23.27 -8.03 9.27
N SER A 462 22.18 -7.50 9.85
CA SER A 462 22.24 -6.72 11.10
C SER A 462 22.76 -7.56 12.27
N THR A 463 22.25 -8.79 12.42
CA THR A 463 22.68 -9.73 13.46
C THR A 463 24.17 -10.04 13.32
N ILE A 464 24.63 -10.34 12.09
CA ILE A 464 26.04 -10.64 11.82
C ILE A 464 26.95 -9.44 12.16
N ALA A 465 26.55 -8.24 11.76
CA ALA A 465 27.30 -7.03 12.06
C ALA A 465 27.42 -6.80 13.57
N ASN A 466 26.31 -6.96 14.29
CA ASN A 466 26.24 -6.75 15.73
C ASN A 466 27.03 -7.78 16.54
N ILE A 467 26.93 -9.08 16.21
CA ILE A 467 27.73 -10.12 16.87
C ILE A 467 29.21 -9.89 16.62
N ALA A 468 29.61 -9.59 15.37
CA ALA A 468 31.01 -9.35 15.06
C ALA A 468 31.56 -8.10 15.77
N ALA A 469 30.76 -7.04 15.89
CA ALA A 469 31.15 -5.85 16.66
C ALA A 469 31.33 -6.18 18.14
N ALA A 470 30.37 -6.89 18.76
CA ALA A 470 30.47 -7.30 20.17
C ALA A 470 31.69 -8.20 20.42
N ALA A 471 31.92 -9.21 19.56
CA ALA A 471 33.03 -10.15 19.69
C ALA A 471 34.41 -9.49 19.44
N SER A 472 34.46 -8.44 18.60
CA SER A 472 35.70 -7.71 18.30
C SER A 472 36.27 -6.93 19.48
N GLY A 473 35.44 -6.65 20.50
CA GLY A 473 35.89 -6.06 21.76
C GLY A 473 36.78 -7.00 22.60
N TYR A 474 36.75 -8.30 22.31
CA TYR A 474 37.43 -9.33 23.12
C TYR A 474 38.40 -10.21 22.34
N SER A 475 38.31 -10.27 21.01
CA SER A 475 39.18 -11.11 20.18
C SER A 475 39.30 -10.61 18.75
N LYS A 476 40.24 -11.20 18.00
CA LYS A 476 40.27 -11.04 16.55
C LYS A 476 39.11 -11.83 15.94
N VAL A 477 38.26 -11.13 15.18
CA VAL A 477 37.08 -11.70 14.54
C VAL A 477 37.28 -11.84 13.03
N SER A 478 36.91 -12.99 12.48
CA SER A 478 36.79 -13.23 11.03
C SER A 478 35.35 -13.58 10.66
N LYS A 479 35.00 -13.32 9.39
CA LYS A 479 33.70 -13.68 8.80
C LYS A 479 33.94 -14.56 7.59
N SER A 480 33.16 -15.62 7.42
CA SER A 480 33.19 -16.45 6.20
C SER A 480 31.78 -16.63 5.63
N ALA A 481 31.64 -16.37 4.33
CA ALA A 481 30.35 -16.43 3.65
C ALA A 481 29.94 -17.89 3.37
N VAL A 482 28.75 -18.28 3.83
CA VAL A 482 28.24 -19.65 3.78
C VAL A 482 27.40 -19.85 2.53
N THR A 483 27.76 -20.86 1.75
CA THR A 483 26.91 -21.33 0.65
C THR A 483 26.00 -22.44 1.18
N ILE A 484 24.69 -22.25 1.08
CA ILE A 484 23.67 -23.23 1.48
C ILE A 484 23.54 -24.25 0.34
N THR A 485 23.79 -25.54 0.60
CA THR A 485 23.96 -26.55 -0.48
C THR A 485 22.88 -27.64 -0.51
N ASP A 486 22.46 -28.14 0.65
CA ASP A 486 21.44 -29.20 0.77
C ASP A 486 20.10 -28.67 1.33
N ALA A 487 19.95 -27.35 1.34
CA ALA A 487 18.75 -26.65 1.78
C ALA A 487 18.48 -25.44 0.89
N LYS A 488 17.22 -25.02 0.82
CA LYS A 488 16.81 -23.78 0.16
C LYS A 488 15.99 -22.96 1.14
N VAL A 489 16.39 -21.71 1.29
CA VAL A 489 15.70 -20.72 2.12
C VAL A 489 14.89 -19.82 1.22
N TYR A 490 13.66 -19.54 1.62
CA TYR A 490 12.80 -18.58 0.93
C TYR A 490 12.69 -17.31 1.76
N GLY A 491 12.60 -16.19 1.05
CA GLY A 491 12.38 -14.88 1.67
C GLY A 491 10.91 -14.58 1.87
N VAL A 492 10.61 -13.29 2.08
CA VAL A 492 9.27 -12.77 2.42
C VAL A 492 8.72 -13.43 3.70
N THR A 493 9.31 -13.10 4.84
CA THR A 493 8.84 -13.57 6.16
C THR A 493 7.68 -12.73 6.71
N LYS A 494 7.55 -11.49 6.23
CA LYS A 494 6.53 -10.50 6.59
C LYS A 494 6.06 -9.78 5.33
N SER A 495 4.76 -9.49 5.26
CA SER A 495 4.16 -8.67 4.21
C SER A 495 3.07 -7.76 4.78
N LYS A 496 2.75 -6.71 4.03
CA LYS A 496 1.60 -5.86 4.29
C LYS A 496 0.43 -6.41 3.47
N LEU A 497 -0.62 -6.86 4.13
CA LEU A 497 -1.88 -7.22 3.48
C LEU A 497 -2.85 -6.05 3.59
N VAL A 498 -3.51 -5.72 2.50
CA VAL A 498 -4.52 -4.68 2.43
C VAL A 498 -5.87 -5.35 2.20
N ALA A 499 -6.84 -5.10 3.08
CA ALA A 499 -8.23 -5.45 2.85
C ALA A 499 -8.98 -4.23 2.35
N GLU A 500 -9.55 -4.36 1.17
CA GLU A 500 -10.37 -3.32 0.55
C GLU A 500 -11.81 -3.81 0.44
N ARG A 501 -12.77 -2.96 0.81
CA ARG A 501 -14.18 -3.22 0.56
C ARG A 501 -14.52 -2.83 -0.88
N VAL A 502 -14.74 -3.83 -1.73
CA VAL A 502 -15.04 -3.66 -3.16
C VAL A 502 -16.45 -4.16 -3.50
N LYS A 503 -17.01 -3.70 -4.62
CA LYS A 503 -18.22 -4.30 -5.18
C LYS A 503 -17.86 -5.56 -5.97
N PRO A 504 -18.67 -6.64 -5.90
CA PRO A 504 -18.39 -7.86 -6.64
C PRO A 504 -18.62 -7.68 -8.14
N ALA A 505 -17.93 -8.48 -8.96
CA ALA A 505 -18.04 -8.43 -10.42
C ALA A 505 -19.48 -8.61 -10.96
N VAL A 506 -20.34 -9.31 -10.21
CA VAL A 506 -21.76 -9.49 -10.56
C VAL A 506 -22.51 -8.15 -10.59
N PHE A 507 -22.14 -7.20 -9.74
CA PHE A 507 -22.71 -5.85 -9.74
C PHE A 507 -22.46 -5.13 -11.07
N GLU A 508 -21.26 -5.24 -11.62
CA GLU A 508 -20.92 -4.66 -12.94
C GLU A 508 -21.74 -5.30 -14.06
N LEU A 509 -21.97 -6.61 -14.01
CA LEU A 509 -22.79 -7.34 -14.98
C LEU A 509 -24.25 -6.87 -14.94
N VAL A 510 -24.79 -6.61 -13.74
CA VAL A 510 -26.16 -6.10 -13.58
C VAL A 510 -26.30 -4.67 -14.09
N ILE A 511 -25.32 -3.80 -13.82
CA ILE A 511 -25.28 -2.46 -14.41
C ILE A 511 -25.24 -2.56 -15.94
N SER A 512 -24.37 -3.41 -16.49
CA SER A 512 -24.26 -3.63 -17.93
C SER A 512 -25.59 -4.10 -18.53
N GLY A 513 -26.26 -5.06 -17.89
CA GLY A 513 -27.60 -5.51 -18.29
C GLY A 513 -28.66 -4.41 -18.22
N GLY A 514 -28.64 -3.60 -17.15
CA GLY A 514 -29.53 -2.45 -17.00
C GLY A 514 -29.34 -1.39 -18.09
N VAL A 515 -28.08 -1.09 -18.43
CA VAL A 515 -27.74 -0.19 -19.55
C VAL A 515 -28.25 -0.75 -20.87
N MET A 516 -28.06 -2.06 -21.14
CA MET A 516 -28.59 -2.69 -22.35
C MET A 516 -30.12 -2.63 -22.42
N ALA A 517 -30.82 -2.92 -21.32
CA ALA A 517 -32.28 -2.86 -21.26
C ALA A 517 -32.80 -1.43 -21.47
N TYR A 518 -32.16 -0.44 -20.84
CA TYR A 518 -32.48 0.97 -21.04
C TYR A 518 -32.32 1.38 -22.51
N LEU A 519 -31.20 1.02 -23.14
CA LEU A 519 -30.95 1.33 -24.55
C LEU A 519 -32.00 0.65 -25.46
N ALA A 520 -32.39 -0.58 -25.15
CA ALA A 520 -33.44 -1.28 -25.90
C ALA A 520 -34.82 -0.62 -25.76
N VAL A 521 -35.21 -0.20 -24.55
CA VAL A 521 -36.48 0.53 -24.31
C VAL A 521 -36.45 1.89 -24.99
N PHE A 522 -35.35 2.62 -24.87
CA PHE A 522 -35.17 3.91 -25.54
C PHE A 522 -35.28 3.78 -27.06
N TYR A 523 -34.63 2.77 -27.64
CA TYR A 523 -34.74 2.45 -29.07
C TYR A 523 -36.19 2.15 -29.49
N TYR A 524 -36.90 1.34 -28.69
CA TYR A 524 -38.30 1.02 -28.94
C TYR A 524 -39.22 2.26 -28.88
N ILE A 525 -39.02 3.14 -27.90
CA ILE A 525 -39.77 4.39 -27.77
C ILE A 525 -39.47 5.32 -28.96
N ALA A 526 -38.20 5.45 -29.35
CA ALA A 526 -37.78 6.31 -30.44
C ALA A 526 -38.44 5.92 -31.78
N ILE A 527 -38.47 4.62 -32.11
CA ILE A 527 -39.09 4.12 -33.34
C ILE A 527 -40.60 4.36 -33.36
N ASN A 528 -41.28 4.15 -32.24
CA ASN A 528 -42.73 4.27 -32.17
C ASN A 528 -43.22 5.72 -32.02
N ALA A 529 -42.38 6.61 -31.48
CA ALA A 529 -42.64 8.05 -31.43
C ALA A 529 -42.68 8.66 -32.84
N GLN A 530 -41.80 8.23 -33.74
CA GLN A 530 -41.77 8.72 -35.13
C GLN A 530 -43.07 8.40 -35.89
N LYS A 531 -43.57 7.16 -35.78
CA LYS A 531 -44.89 6.78 -36.34
C LYS A 531 -46.05 7.58 -35.75
N SER A 532 -45.99 7.95 -34.48
CA SER A 532 -47.06 8.72 -33.82
C SER A 532 -47.03 10.20 -34.22
N ILE A 533 -45.85 10.76 -34.45
CA ILE A 533 -45.66 12.16 -34.85
C ILE A 533 -45.95 12.36 -36.35
N GLU A 534 -45.56 11.42 -37.22
CA GLU A 534 -45.91 11.47 -38.65
C GLU A 534 -47.44 11.45 -38.85
N VAL A 535 -48.18 10.63 -38.09
CA VAL A 535 -49.66 10.61 -38.15
C VAL A 535 -50.29 11.90 -37.61
N GLY A 536 -49.64 12.57 -36.65
CA GLY A 536 -50.14 13.81 -36.03
C GLY A 536 -49.85 15.09 -36.82
N ILE A 537 -48.69 15.19 -37.48
CA ILE A 537 -48.26 16.39 -38.21
C ILE A 537 -48.76 16.37 -39.67
N LEU A 538 -48.79 15.20 -40.33
CA LEU A 538 -49.23 15.10 -41.72
C LEU A 538 -50.73 15.39 -41.88
N ASN A 539 -51.54 15.16 -40.83
CA ASN A 539 -52.99 15.41 -40.85
C ASN A 539 -53.39 16.86 -40.57
N ASN A 540 -52.54 17.69 -39.94
CA ASN A 540 -52.96 19.01 -39.45
C ASN A 540 -52.36 20.22 -40.20
N LEU A 541 -51.31 20.06 -41.02
CA LEU A 541 -50.61 21.21 -41.61
C LEU A 541 -50.48 21.24 -43.13
N LEU A 542 -50.83 20.16 -43.86
CA LEU A 542 -50.54 20.08 -45.32
C LEU A 542 -51.73 19.80 -46.26
N VAL A 543 -52.99 19.85 -45.79
CA VAL A 543 -54.16 19.67 -46.68
C VAL A 543 -55.07 20.91 -46.71
N LYS A 544 -54.71 21.84 -47.64
CA LYS A 544 -55.49 22.92 -48.32
C LYS A 544 -55.90 24.20 -47.53
N PRO A 545 -56.10 25.38 -48.19
CA PRO A 545 -55.67 25.84 -49.54
C PRO A 545 -55.17 27.32 -49.59
N TYR A 546 -53.97 27.61 -50.10
CA TYR A 546 -53.62 28.97 -50.60
C TYR A 546 -52.42 28.94 -51.57
N ILE A 547 -52.45 28.04 -52.56
CA ILE A 547 -51.38 27.92 -53.56
C ILE A 547 -52.02 27.82 -54.94
N SER A 548 -52.36 28.95 -55.56
CA SER A 548 -52.72 28.93 -57.00
C SER A 548 -52.53 30.26 -57.77
N THR A 549 -51.79 31.25 -57.27
CA THR A 549 -51.81 32.57 -57.97
C THR A 549 -50.50 33.33 -58.16
N LEU A 550 -49.33 32.81 -57.76
CA LEU A 550 -48.09 33.61 -57.82
C LEU A 550 -46.81 32.93 -58.35
N CYS A 551 -46.88 31.72 -58.92
CA CYS A 551 -45.72 31.05 -59.53
C CYS A 551 -46.03 30.66 -60.98
N LYS A 552 -45.95 31.62 -61.90
CA LYS A 552 -45.89 31.34 -63.34
C LYS A 552 -44.44 31.47 -63.80
N ASN A 553 -43.68 30.35 -63.73
CA ASN A 553 -42.50 30.01 -64.56
C ASN A 553 -41.23 29.45 -63.85
N GLU A 554 -41.30 28.91 -62.63
CA GLU A 554 -40.24 28.02 -62.10
C GLU A 554 -40.85 26.80 -61.40
N ASN A 555 -40.10 25.69 -61.32
CA ASN A 555 -40.52 24.45 -60.66
C ASN A 555 -41.05 24.75 -59.25
N GLU A 556 -42.30 24.35 -58.99
CA GLU A 556 -43.04 24.67 -57.77
C GLU A 556 -42.29 24.28 -56.48
N LYS A 557 -41.49 23.20 -56.54
CA LYS A 557 -40.66 22.72 -55.42
C LYS A 557 -39.50 23.64 -55.07
N ASP A 558 -38.87 24.27 -56.08
CA ASP A 558 -37.70 25.12 -55.88
C ASP A 558 -38.12 26.47 -55.28
N CYS A 559 -39.25 27.02 -55.74
CA CYS A 559 -39.81 28.26 -55.20
C CYS A 559 -40.27 28.12 -53.73
N VAL A 560 -40.81 26.95 -53.36
CA VAL A 560 -41.20 26.64 -51.97
C VAL A 560 -39.96 26.53 -51.06
N SER A 561 -38.91 25.84 -51.51
CA SER A 561 -37.65 25.70 -50.76
C SER A 561 -36.96 27.04 -50.52
N GLN A 562 -36.88 27.90 -51.55
CA GLN A 562 -36.29 29.24 -51.43
C GLN A 562 -37.05 30.14 -50.44
N ARG A 563 -38.40 30.10 -50.48
CA ARG A 563 -39.25 30.85 -49.55
C ARG A 563 -39.09 30.34 -48.13
N GLN A 564 -39.02 29.02 -47.93
CA GLN A 564 -38.79 28.42 -46.62
C GLN A 564 -37.44 28.83 -46.03
N ALA A 565 -36.35 28.75 -46.82
CA ALA A 565 -35.02 29.16 -46.38
C ALA A 565 -34.94 30.65 -46.01
N THR A 566 -35.59 31.51 -46.80
CA THR A 566 -35.62 32.96 -46.54
C THR A 566 -36.43 33.31 -45.28
N VAL A 567 -37.58 32.67 -45.08
CA VAL A 567 -38.41 32.85 -43.88
C VAL A 567 -37.68 32.36 -42.63
N LEU A 568 -37.04 31.20 -42.68
CA LEU A 568 -36.24 30.66 -41.58
C LEU A 568 -35.04 31.57 -41.24
N PHE A 569 -34.38 32.14 -42.25
CA PHE A 569 -33.30 33.11 -42.03
C PHE A 569 -33.80 34.40 -41.36
N ILE A 570 -34.96 34.94 -41.75
CA ILE A 570 -35.56 36.11 -41.11
C ILE A 570 -35.93 35.80 -39.66
N ILE A 571 -36.56 34.65 -39.39
CA ILE A 571 -36.89 34.19 -38.04
C ILE A 571 -35.61 34.05 -37.19
N PHE A 572 -34.56 33.44 -37.74
CA PHE A 572 -33.27 33.32 -37.06
C PHE A 572 -32.68 34.71 -36.72
N CYS A 573 -32.71 35.67 -37.66
CA CYS A 573 -32.21 37.02 -37.40
C CYS A 573 -33.01 37.73 -36.29
N LEU A 574 -34.33 37.56 -36.26
CA LEU A 574 -35.19 38.12 -35.21
C LEU A 574 -34.91 37.47 -33.85
N ILE A 575 -34.83 36.14 -33.79
CA ILE A 575 -34.47 35.39 -32.57
C ILE A 575 -33.08 35.78 -32.08
N ARG A 576 -32.10 35.95 -32.99
CA ARG A 576 -30.74 36.37 -32.65
C ARG A 576 -30.71 37.79 -32.11
N MET A 577 -31.51 38.72 -32.66
CA MET A 577 -31.62 40.07 -32.13
C MET A 577 -32.18 40.08 -30.70
N ILE A 578 -33.19 39.26 -30.42
CA ILE A 578 -33.76 39.08 -29.09
C ILE A 578 -32.71 38.45 -28.15
N SER A 579 -32.04 37.37 -28.57
CA SER A 579 -31.06 36.70 -27.72
C SER A 579 -29.82 37.55 -27.49
N ASN A 580 -29.41 38.40 -28.43
CA ASN A 580 -28.28 39.32 -28.23
C ASN A 580 -28.62 40.40 -27.19
N LYS A 581 -29.87 40.85 -27.11
CA LYS A 581 -30.35 41.72 -26.02
C LYS A 581 -30.46 40.99 -24.69
N PHE A 582 -30.82 39.70 -24.71
CA PHE A 582 -30.82 38.86 -23.52
C PHE A 582 -29.40 38.62 -22.99
N GLU A 583 -28.43 38.35 -23.87
CA GLU A 583 -27.00 38.26 -23.54
C GLU A 583 -26.47 39.57 -22.95
N ASP A 584 -26.93 40.73 -23.44
CA ASP A 584 -26.66 42.04 -22.85
C ASP A 584 -27.16 42.14 -21.40
N TYR A 585 -28.43 41.77 -21.19
CA TYR A 585 -29.07 41.82 -19.87
C TYR A 585 -28.41 40.86 -18.87
N LEU A 586 -28.16 39.61 -19.30
CA LEU A 586 -27.46 38.61 -18.51
C LEU A 586 -26.01 39.05 -18.23
N GLY A 587 -25.37 39.65 -19.23
CA GLY A 587 -24.03 40.22 -19.17
C GLY A 587 -23.92 41.34 -18.14
N LEU A 588 -24.87 42.26 -18.06
CA LEU A 588 -24.86 43.35 -17.07
C LEU A 588 -24.89 42.84 -15.61
N LYS A 589 -25.52 41.71 -15.32
CA LYS A 589 -25.51 41.12 -13.97
C LYS A 589 -24.29 40.24 -13.69
N ILE A 590 -23.84 39.47 -14.69
CA ILE A 590 -22.84 38.41 -14.51
C ILE A 590 -21.42 38.84 -14.93
N MET A 591 -21.27 39.70 -15.94
CA MET A 591 -19.95 40.18 -16.41
C MET A 591 -19.33 41.23 -15.49
N LEU A 592 -20.16 42.01 -14.80
CA LEU A 592 -19.71 43.01 -13.82
C LEU A 592 -19.06 42.40 -12.57
N SER A 593 -19.09 41.08 -12.41
CA SER A 593 -18.56 40.37 -11.22
C SER A 593 -17.12 39.83 -11.32
N CYS A 594 -16.44 39.87 -12.48
CA CYS A 594 -14.99 39.57 -12.57
C CYS A 594 -14.36 40.23 -13.81
N ASN A 595 -13.19 40.84 -13.64
CA ASN A 595 -12.42 41.50 -14.72
C ASN A 595 -12.10 40.58 -15.92
N VAL A 596 -11.89 39.28 -15.67
CA VAL A 596 -11.60 38.31 -16.75
C VAL A 596 -12.78 38.16 -17.70
N ARG A 597 -14.01 38.20 -17.17
CA ARG A 597 -15.23 38.11 -17.97
C ARG A 597 -15.46 39.38 -18.79
N GLN A 598 -15.11 40.55 -18.25
CA GLN A 598 -15.13 41.80 -19.01
C GLN A 598 -14.11 41.80 -20.16
N GLN A 599 -12.91 41.26 -19.91
CA GLN A 599 -11.84 41.18 -20.91
C GLN A 599 -12.15 40.16 -22.02
N TYR A 600 -12.82 39.06 -21.69
CA TYR A 600 -13.15 37.97 -22.60
C TYR A 600 -14.65 37.65 -22.55
N SER A 601 -15.47 38.55 -23.07
CA SER A 601 -16.94 38.47 -22.95
C SER A 601 -17.58 37.33 -23.75
N GLY A 602 -16.90 36.79 -24.76
CA GLY A 602 -17.39 35.68 -25.59
C GLY A 602 -18.63 36.01 -26.42
N ARG A 603 -18.96 37.30 -26.56
CA ARG A 603 -20.21 37.77 -27.14
C ARG A 603 -20.01 38.23 -28.58
N HIS A 604 -20.75 37.63 -29.50
CA HIS A 604 -20.69 37.93 -30.93
C HIS A 604 -22.08 38.10 -31.52
N PHE A 605 -22.34 39.15 -32.30
CA PHE A 605 -23.67 39.37 -32.89
C PHE A 605 -24.15 38.22 -33.78
N GLY A 606 -23.26 37.49 -34.46
CA GLY A 606 -23.55 36.20 -35.08
C GLY A 606 -24.49 36.20 -36.31
N ALA A 607 -25.13 37.32 -36.68
CA ALA A 607 -26.02 37.37 -37.85
C ALA A 607 -25.29 37.12 -39.19
N ALA A 608 -23.96 37.35 -39.23
CA ALA A 608 -23.14 37.10 -40.41
C ALA A 608 -23.14 35.61 -40.84
N LEU A 609 -23.45 34.70 -39.91
CA LEU A 609 -23.50 33.24 -40.15
C LEU A 609 -24.64 32.82 -41.08
N GLY A 610 -25.69 33.64 -41.22
CA GLY A 610 -26.78 33.31 -42.12
C GLY A 610 -26.56 33.73 -43.57
N PHE A 611 -25.54 34.54 -43.89
CA PHE A 611 -25.21 34.85 -45.28
C PHE A 611 -24.68 33.62 -46.04
N PRO A 612 -23.72 32.83 -45.53
CA PRO A 612 -23.28 31.61 -46.22
C PRO A 612 -24.41 30.58 -46.38
N PHE A 613 -25.26 30.42 -45.35
CA PHE A 613 -26.45 29.56 -45.43
C PHE A 613 -27.42 30.03 -46.51
N LEU A 614 -27.82 31.31 -46.49
CA LEU A 614 -28.74 31.87 -47.49
C LEU A 614 -28.14 31.78 -48.90
N THR A 615 -26.85 32.06 -49.04
CA THR A 615 -26.12 31.95 -50.32
C THR A 615 -26.12 30.52 -50.84
N ARG A 616 -25.90 29.53 -49.97
CA ARG A 616 -25.93 28.10 -50.33
C ARG A 616 -27.35 27.64 -50.67
N SER A 617 -28.35 27.98 -49.84
CA SER A 617 -29.75 27.61 -50.07
C SER A 617 -30.30 28.20 -51.37
N LEU A 618 -30.00 29.47 -51.67
CA LEU A 618 -30.38 30.12 -52.92
C LEU A 618 -29.59 29.62 -54.13
N SER A 619 -28.32 29.23 -53.95
CA SER A 619 -27.49 28.69 -55.03
C SER A 619 -27.79 27.23 -55.37
N SER A 620 -28.51 26.48 -54.54
CA SER A 620 -28.94 25.12 -54.87
C SER A 620 -29.88 25.07 -56.09
N THR A 621 -30.53 26.20 -56.40
CA THR A 621 -31.48 26.36 -57.51
C THR A 621 -30.81 26.80 -58.82
N VAL A 622 -29.62 27.38 -58.75
CA VAL A 622 -28.79 27.70 -59.93
C VAL A 622 -27.80 26.53 -60.08
N THR A 623 -27.60 25.97 -61.26
CA THR A 623 -26.75 24.78 -61.52
C THR A 623 -25.23 24.98 -61.26
N ILE A 624 -24.88 25.88 -60.33
CA ILE A 624 -23.53 26.30 -59.90
C ILE A 624 -23.11 25.58 -58.60
N SER A 625 -24.04 24.90 -57.92
CA SER A 625 -23.84 24.29 -56.58
C SER A 625 -22.68 23.27 -56.48
N SER A 626 -22.26 22.67 -57.58
CA SER A 626 -21.16 21.69 -57.64
C SER A 626 -19.81 22.27 -58.12
N ALA A 627 -19.73 23.57 -58.43
CA ALA A 627 -18.49 24.19 -58.86
C ALA A 627 -17.49 24.29 -57.68
N PRO A 628 -16.26 23.76 -57.79
CA PRO A 628 -15.28 23.80 -56.70
C PRO A 628 -14.98 25.22 -56.19
N LEU A 629 -14.99 26.21 -57.09
CA LEU A 629 -14.81 27.61 -56.76
C LEU A 629 -15.94 28.14 -55.86
N PHE A 630 -17.18 27.72 -56.11
CA PHE A 630 -18.34 28.11 -55.31
C PHE A 630 -18.28 27.51 -53.91
N LEU A 631 -17.95 26.22 -53.79
CA LEU A 631 -17.73 25.57 -52.48
C LEU A 631 -16.59 26.22 -51.70
N LEU A 632 -15.51 26.64 -52.38
CA LEU A 632 -14.42 27.39 -51.76
C LEU A 632 -14.88 28.77 -51.27
N ILE A 633 -15.70 29.49 -52.04
CA ILE A 633 -16.27 30.79 -51.64
C ILE A 633 -17.20 30.63 -50.42
N VAL A 634 -18.10 29.64 -50.45
CA VAL A 634 -18.98 29.35 -49.31
C VAL A 634 -18.14 28.98 -48.09
N PHE A 635 -17.21 28.02 -48.20
CA PHE A 635 -16.35 27.61 -47.10
C PHE A 635 -15.50 28.76 -46.53
N THR A 636 -14.93 29.61 -47.38
CA THR A 636 -14.16 30.77 -46.92
C THR A 636 -15.05 31.81 -46.23
N SER A 637 -16.24 32.10 -46.76
CA SER A 637 -17.21 33.00 -46.13
C SER A 637 -17.71 32.46 -44.78
N THR A 638 -17.99 31.15 -44.69
CA THR A 638 -18.38 30.47 -43.45
C THR A 638 -17.23 30.48 -42.44
N SER A 639 -16.00 30.20 -42.88
CA SER A 639 -14.81 30.25 -42.02
C SER A 639 -14.56 31.65 -41.44
N ILE A 640 -14.78 32.71 -42.23
CA ILE A 640 -14.71 34.10 -41.75
C ILE A 640 -15.81 34.36 -40.71
N ALA A 641 -17.04 33.87 -40.94
CA ALA A 641 -18.15 34.06 -40.00
C ALA A 641 -17.95 33.29 -38.67
N PHE A 642 -17.29 32.13 -38.67
CA PHE A 642 -16.97 31.36 -37.47
C PHE A 642 -15.67 31.78 -36.75
N TYR A 643 -14.81 32.57 -37.40
CA TYR A 643 -13.52 32.99 -36.84
C TYR A 643 -13.59 33.57 -35.41
N PRO A 644 -14.56 34.45 -35.06
CA PRO A 644 -14.66 34.99 -33.70
C PRO A 644 -14.87 33.90 -32.64
N TYR A 645 -15.69 32.88 -32.94
CA TYR A 645 -15.95 31.76 -32.02
C TYR A 645 -14.76 30.82 -31.90
N ALA A 646 -14.03 30.57 -32.99
CA ALA A 646 -12.81 29.78 -33.00
C ALA A 646 -11.67 30.48 -32.24
N LYS A 647 -11.58 31.81 -32.32
CA LYS A 647 -10.66 32.62 -31.54
C LYS A 647 -10.94 32.48 -30.04
N ASP A 648 -12.21 32.54 -29.63
CA ASP A 648 -12.59 32.36 -28.23
C ASP A 648 -12.29 30.95 -27.73
N PHE A 649 -12.54 29.92 -28.55
CA PHE A 649 -12.12 28.55 -28.23
C PHE A 649 -10.62 28.46 -27.92
N ALA A 650 -9.76 29.02 -28.77
CA ALA A 650 -8.32 29.01 -28.56
C ALA A 650 -7.90 29.75 -27.27
N ILE A 651 -8.59 30.85 -26.94
CA ILE A 651 -8.37 31.60 -25.70
C ILE A 651 -8.77 30.76 -24.48
N LEU A 652 -9.96 30.13 -24.50
CA LEU A 652 -10.44 29.26 -23.43
C LEU A 652 -9.51 28.06 -23.20
N CYS A 653 -9.06 27.40 -24.27
CA CYS A 653 -8.06 26.32 -24.20
C CYS A 653 -6.79 26.79 -23.47
N ARG A 654 -6.27 27.98 -23.84
CA ARG A 654 -5.08 28.54 -23.20
C ARG A 654 -5.31 28.88 -21.72
N LEU A 655 -6.49 29.41 -21.37
CA LEU A 655 -6.86 29.71 -19.99
C LEU A 655 -6.96 28.44 -19.13
N ILE A 656 -7.64 27.40 -19.63
CA ILE A 656 -7.76 26.10 -18.96
C ILE A 656 -6.38 25.45 -18.79
N TYR A 657 -5.55 25.45 -19.83
CA TYR A 657 -4.19 24.92 -19.77
C TYR A 657 -3.36 25.62 -18.68
N ASN A 658 -3.36 26.96 -18.66
CA ASN A 658 -2.66 27.74 -17.65
C ASN A 658 -3.24 27.49 -16.23
N ALA A 659 -4.54 27.28 -16.12
CA ALA A 659 -5.21 26.96 -14.85
C ALA A 659 -4.80 25.57 -14.32
N ILE A 660 -4.65 24.58 -15.20
CA ILE A 660 -4.15 23.23 -14.85
C ILE A 660 -2.71 23.33 -14.36
N GLN A 661 -1.82 23.98 -15.12
CA GLN A 661 -0.41 24.14 -14.72
C GLN A 661 -0.25 24.80 -13.34
N ARG A 662 -1.16 25.73 -13.01
CA ARG A 662 -1.14 26.48 -11.74
C ARG A 662 -1.96 25.84 -10.62
N ARG A 663 -2.47 24.60 -10.82
CA ARG A 663 -3.35 23.88 -9.89
C ARG A 663 -4.51 24.75 -9.40
N HIS A 664 -5.18 25.44 -10.33
CA HIS A 664 -6.26 26.38 -10.01
C HIS A 664 -7.50 25.65 -9.48
N TYR A 665 -7.91 24.56 -10.12
CA TYR A 665 -9.04 23.75 -9.70
C TYR A 665 -8.70 23.01 -8.40
N SER A 666 -9.54 23.22 -7.37
CA SER A 666 -9.36 22.60 -6.05
C SER A 666 -9.88 21.17 -5.99
N GLN A 667 -10.93 20.89 -6.77
CA GLN A 667 -11.58 19.59 -6.86
C GLN A 667 -11.65 19.15 -8.33
N ASN A 668 -11.50 17.85 -8.57
CA ASN A 668 -11.46 17.29 -9.93
C ASN A 668 -12.76 17.55 -10.70
N HIS A 669 -13.92 17.60 -10.03
CA HIS A 669 -15.20 17.88 -10.69
C HIS A 669 -15.24 19.24 -11.41
N GLN A 670 -14.52 20.25 -10.89
CA GLN A 670 -14.50 21.61 -11.43
C GLN A 670 -13.71 21.66 -12.76
N LEU A 671 -12.59 20.94 -12.81
CA LEU A 671 -11.80 20.78 -14.02
C LEU A 671 -12.58 19.97 -15.07
N MET A 672 -13.22 18.88 -14.65
CA MET A 672 -14.01 18.04 -15.55
C MET A 672 -15.16 18.82 -16.17
N PHE A 673 -15.89 19.60 -15.37
CA PHE A 673 -16.96 20.47 -15.89
C PHE A 673 -16.45 21.49 -16.92
N ALA A 674 -15.28 22.11 -16.69
CA ALA A 674 -14.68 23.04 -17.66
C ALA A 674 -14.25 22.35 -18.96
N LEU A 675 -13.69 21.13 -18.88
CA LEU A 675 -13.31 20.33 -20.05
C LEU A 675 -14.53 19.84 -20.83
N THR A 676 -15.59 19.43 -20.14
CA THR A 676 -16.87 19.03 -20.76
C THR A 676 -17.53 20.21 -21.48
N ALA A 677 -17.59 21.39 -20.85
CA ALA A 677 -18.11 22.60 -21.48
C ALA A 677 -17.27 23.01 -22.72
N LEU A 678 -15.94 22.89 -22.63
CA LEU A 678 -15.03 23.17 -23.75
C LEU A 678 -15.23 22.19 -24.91
N TYR A 679 -15.45 20.91 -24.61
CA TYR A 679 -15.74 19.88 -25.61
C TYR A 679 -17.04 20.17 -26.35
N PHE A 680 -18.14 20.44 -25.64
CA PHE A 680 -19.41 20.81 -26.27
C PHE A 680 -19.29 22.08 -27.12
N TYR A 681 -18.58 23.10 -26.62
CA TYR A 681 -18.32 24.32 -27.37
C TYR A 681 -17.61 24.03 -28.71
N PHE A 682 -16.57 23.18 -28.71
CA PHE A 682 -15.88 22.77 -29.94
C PHE A 682 -16.78 21.96 -30.87
N SER A 683 -17.48 20.96 -30.34
CA SER A 683 -18.34 20.08 -31.14
C SER A 683 -19.43 20.85 -31.87
N ILE A 684 -20.04 21.85 -31.22
CA ILE A 684 -21.06 22.69 -31.85
C ILE A 684 -20.47 23.53 -32.97
N ILE A 685 -19.33 24.20 -32.73
CA ILE A 685 -18.66 24.99 -33.78
C ILE A 685 -18.31 24.12 -34.98
N PHE A 686 -17.78 22.93 -34.74
CA PHE A 686 -17.35 22.04 -35.80
C PHE A 686 -18.53 21.49 -36.62
N MET A 687 -19.60 21.06 -35.94
CA MET A 687 -20.82 20.57 -36.60
C MET A 687 -21.48 21.65 -37.45
N GLU A 688 -21.65 22.85 -36.91
CA GLU A 688 -22.29 23.97 -37.61
C GLU A 688 -21.42 24.50 -38.77
N LEU A 689 -20.09 24.53 -38.61
CA LEU A 689 -19.17 24.88 -39.69
C LEU A 689 -19.31 23.92 -40.87
N LEU A 690 -19.36 22.62 -40.60
CA LEU A 690 -19.49 21.58 -41.61
C LEU A 690 -20.87 21.58 -42.27
N ASP A 691 -21.93 21.79 -41.49
CA ASP A 691 -23.29 21.84 -42.02
C ASP A 691 -23.48 23.05 -42.95
N VAL A 692 -23.13 24.26 -42.50
CA VAL A 692 -23.27 25.47 -43.32
C VAL A 692 -22.36 25.44 -44.55
N SER A 693 -21.15 24.86 -44.45
CA SER A 693 -20.21 24.80 -45.57
C SER A 693 -20.55 23.73 -46.60
N PHE A 694 -20.89 22.51 -46.13
CA PHE A 694 -20.96 21.33 -46.97
C PHE A 694 -22.36 20.69 -47.02
N GLY A 695 -23.29 21.09 -46.14
CA GLY A 695 -24.65 20.55 -46.05
C GLY A 695 -24.65 19.06 -45.72
N MET A 696 -23.66 18.61 -44.95
CA MET A 696 -23.48 17.18 -44.64
C MET A 696 -24.54 16.64 -43.67
N TYR A 697 -25.28 17.51 -42.96
CA TYR A 697 -26.11 17.10 -41.84
C TYR A 697 -27.58 17.55 -42.03
N CYS A 698 -28.22 17.27 -43.17
CA CYS A 698 -29.51 17.91 -43.46
C CYS A 698 -30.82 17.20 -43.02
N GLU A 699 -30.86 15.93 -42.60
CA GLU A 699 -32.19 15.27 -42.47
C GLU A 699 -32.51 14.53 -41.15
N ASN A 700 -31.52 14.09 -40.35
CA ASN A 700 -31.79 13.12 -39.27
C ASN A 700 -31.36 13.51 -37.85
N GLN A 701 -30.92 14.75 -37.60
CA GLN A 701 -30.53 15.20 -36.25
C GLN A 701 -31.60 16.11 -35.64
N SER A 702 -32.52 15.51 -34.87
CA SER A 702 -33.54 16.23 -34.12
C SER A 702 -33.47 15.92 -32.62
N PHE A 703 -33.67 16.93 -31.78
CA PHE A 703 -33.87 16.78 -30.34
C PHE A 703 -35.34 17.01 -30.05
N PHE A 704 -36.04 15.99 -29.52
CA PHE A 704 -37.50 16.03 -29.33
C PHE A 704 -38.28 16.43 -30.59
N GLY A 705 -37.81 16.04 -31.77
CA GLY A 705 -38.44 16.34 -33.06
C GLY A 705 -38.14 17.72 -33.64
N LEU A 706 -37.31 18.54 -32.99
CA LEU A 706 -36.83 19.82 -33.53
C LEU A 706 -35.40 19.66 -34.10
N PRO A 707 -35.11 20.10 -35.34
CA PRO A 707 -33.76 20.06 -35.88
C PRO A 707 -32.81 20.92 -35.04
N ILE A 708 -31.67 20.37 -34.63
CA ILE A 708 -30.71 21.06 -33.74
C ILE A 708 -29.76 21.98 -34.51
N LEU A 709 -29.78 21.91 -35.84
CA LEU A 709 -28.85 22.64 -36.70
C LEU A 709 -29.41 23.99 -37.12
N PHE A 710 -28.50 24.92 -37.42
CA PHE A 710 -28.83 26.21 -38.01
C PHE A 710 -29.76 26.04 -39.24
N PRO A 711 -30.81 26.86 -39.41
CA PRO A 711 -31.19 28.05 -38.65
C PRO A 711 -32.18 27.81 -37.50
N ASN A 712 -32.49 26.55 -37.17
CA ASN A 712 -33.58 26.20 -36.26
C ASN A 712 -33.22 26.38 -34.77
N PHE A 713 -31.94 26.25 -34.44
CA PHE A 713 -31.45 26.36 -33.07
C PHE A 713 -30.52 27.57 -32.90
N ASN A 714 -30.69 28.28 -31.78
CA ASN A 714 -29.87 29.46 -31.46
C ASN A 714 -28.55 29.08 -30.79
N PHE A 715 -27.67 28.42 -31.55
CA PHE A 715 -26.37 27.98 -31.05
C PHE A 715 -25.45 29.12 -30.56
N PRO A 716 -25.48 30.38 -31.09
CA PRO A 716 -24.66 31.47 -30.57
C PRO A 716 -24.91 31.76 -29.08
N LEU A 717 -26.17 31.68 -28.64
CA LEU A 717 -26.54 31.83 -27.22
C LEU A 717 -25.95 30.69 -26.38
N LEU A 718 -25.97 29.46 -26.91
CA LEU A 718 -25.48 28.28 -26.21
C LEU A 718 -23.93 28.28 -26.10
N LEU A 719 -23.23 28.71 -27.15
CA LEU A 719 -21.78 28.96 -27.11
C LEU A 719 -21.44 30.03 -26.05
N TYR A 720 -22.20 31.12 -25.98
CA TYR A 720 -22.04 32.16 -24.96
C TYR A 720 -22.21 31.62 -23.54
N ILE A 721 -23.20 30.74 -23.30
CA ILE A 721 -23.43 30.10 -21.99
C ILE A 721 -22.24 29.22 -21.59
N PHE A 722 -21.74 28.36 -22.49
CA PHE A 722 -20.58 27.52 -22.20
C PHE A 722 -19.31 28.34 -21.96
N HIS A 723 -19.11 29.40 -22.73
CA HIS A 723 -17.98 30.33 -22.56
C HIS A 723 -17.97 30.96 -21.16
N ILE A 724 -19.11 31.49 -20.71
CA ILE A 724 -19.22 32.11 -19.38
C ILE A 724 -19.10 31.09 -18.25
N SER A 725 -19.65 29.90 -18.46
CA SER A 725 -19.58 28.79 -17.51
C SER A 725 -18.14 28.42 -17.18
N ILE A 726 -17.27 28.34 -18.19
CA ILE A 726 -15.83 28.09 -18.01
C ILE A 726 -15.17 29.24 -17.23
N LEU A 727 -15.52 30.48 -17.56
CA LEU A 727 -15.00 31.68 -16.87
C LEU A 727 -15.64 31.93 -15.51
N HIS A 728 -16.55 31.07 -15.04
CA HIS A 728 -17.23 31.24 -13.75
C HIS A 728 -16.41 30.78 -12.55
N HIS A 729 -15.49 29.86 -12.77
CA HIS A 729 -14.78 29.26 -11.67
C HIS A 729 -13.81 30.24 -10.99
N HIS A 730 -13.92 30.33 -9.66
CA HIS A 730 -13.02 31.10 -8.81
C HIS A 730 -12.45 30.20 -7.72
N LYS A 731 -11.15 30.31 -7.49
CA LYS A 731 -10.45 29.56 -6.43
C LYS A 731 -10.47 30.36 -5.14
N THR A 732 -10.97 29.75 -4.07
CA THR A 732 -10.84 30.23 -2.69
C THR A 732 -9.39 30.10 -2.23
N MET A 733 -8.77 31.22 -1.86
CA MET A 733 -7.43 31.23 -1.27
C MET A 733 -7.52 31.22 0.27
N PRO A 734 -6.50 30.71 0.97
CA PRO A 734 -6.43 30.82 2.42
C PRO A 734 -6.56 32.29 2.85
N ALA A 735 -7.33 32.51 3.92
CA ALA A 735 -7.54 33.85 4.47
C ALA A 735 -6.22 34.43 5.01
N ILE A 736 -6.08 35.74 4.89
CA ILE A 736 -4.98 36.51 5.48
C ILE A 736 -5.58 37.47 6.50
N VAL A 737 -4.97 37.58 7.67
CA VAL A 737 -5.39 38.53 8.69
C VAL A 737 -4.33 39.61 8.81
N TYR A 738 -4.71 40.86 8.57
CA TYR A 738 -3.81 42.00 8.76
C TYR A 738 -4.00 42.57 10.16
N GLU A 739 -2.90 42.66 10.92
CA GLU A 739 -2.81 43.36 12.20
C GLU A 739 -2.42 44.81 11.92
N VAL A 740 -3.35 45.73 12.10
CA VAL A 740 -3.11 47.16 11.87
C VAL A 740 -2.74 47.80 13.20
N ASN A 741 -1.48 48.22 13.32
CA ASN A 741 -0.88 48.58 14.60
C ASN A 741 -1.40 49.91 15.16
N GLN A 742 -1.56 50.94 14.33
CA GLN A 742 -2.02 52.26 14.80
C GLN A 742 -3.50 52.26 15.22
N GLU A 743 -4.36 51.64 14.42
CA GLU A 743 -5.81 51.58 14.63
C GLU A 743 -6.24 50.42 15.53
N ASN A 744 -5.30 49.56 15.94
CA ASN A 744 -5.49 48.45 16.86
C ASN A 744 -6.69 47.57 16.47
N CYS A 745 -6.70 47.09 15.22
CA CYS A 745 -7.73 46.21 14.69
C CYS A 745 -7.13 45.08 13.84
N PHE A 746 -7.90 44.00 13.69
CA PHE A 746 -7.59 42.93 12.73
C PHE A 746 -8.53 43.02 11.53
N ILE A 747 -7.98 42.95 10.31
CA ILE A 747 -8.74 42.88 9.06
C ILE A 747 -8.52 41.51 8.40
N GLN A 748 -9.57 40.69 8.28
CA GLN A 748 -9.52 39.41 7.57
C GLN A 748 -9.86 39.59 6.10
N LEU A 749 -8.92 39.25 5.23
CA LEU A 749 -9.08 39.23 3.78
C LEU A 749 -9.32 37.80 3.28
N ASN A 750 -10.52 37.57 2.74
CA ASN A 750 -10.88 36.36 2.01
C ASN A 750 -10.69 36.62 0.52
N ARG A 751 -9.62 36.08 -0.07
CA ARG A 751 -9.29 36.29 -1.48
C ARG A 751 -9.89 35.20 -2.36
N MET A 752 -10.52 35.64 -3.44
CA MET A 752 -11.00 34.79 -4.53
C MET A 752 -10.19 35.10 -5.78
N ARG A 753 -9.61 34.08 -6.42
CA ARG A 753 -8.85 34.26 -7.67
C ARG A 753 -9.66 33.80 -8.86
N CYS A 754 -9.74 34.61 -9.93
CA CYS A 754 -10.33 34.18 -11.21
C CYS A 754 -9.39 33.17 -11.91
N ILE A 755 -9.83 32.52 -12.99
CA ILE A 755 -9.07 31.51 -13.77
C ILE A 755 -7.67 31.99 -14.26
N THR A 756 -7.47 33.30 -14.40
CA THR A 756 -6.16 33.92 -14.74
C THR A 756 -5.19 33.98 -13.55
N ASN A 757 -5.62 33.54 -12.37
CA ASN A 757 -4.91 33.60 -11.08
C ASN A 757 -4.68 35.02 -10.52
N LYS A 758 -5.44 36.01 -11.01
CA LYS A 758 -5.53 37.36 -10.42
C LYS A 758 -6.63 37.43 -9.37
N ASP A 759 -6.42 38.23 -8.32
CA ASP A 759 -7.43 38.45 -7.28
C ASP A 759 -8.65 39.17 -7.87
N CYS A 760 -9.84 38.66 -7.56
CA CYS A 760 -11.12 39.17 -8.05
C CYS A 760 -11.64 40.23 -7.08
N ILE A 761 -11.77 41.47 -7.56
CA ILE A 761 -12.15 42.64 -6.76
C ILE A 761 -13.56 42.47 -6.15
N GLU A 762 -14.49 41.94 -6.95
CA GLU A 762 -15.91 41.80 -6.58
C GLU A 762 -16.18 40.58 -5.68
N MET A 763 -15.43 39.49 -5.88
CA MET A 763 -15.63 38.24 -5.12
C MET A 763 -14.76 38.16 -3.86
N SER A 764 -13.67 38.92 -3.80
CA SER A 764 -12.83 39.01 -2.59
C SER A 764 -13.48 39.97 -1.59
N LYS A 765 -13.45 39.61 -0.30
CA LYS A 765 -14.07 40.42 0.75
C LYS A 765 -13.09 40.61 1.91
N ALA A 766 -12.97 41.85 2.38
CA ALA A 766 -12.23 42.21 3.57
C ALA A 766 -13.19 42.59 4.69
N TYR A 767 -13.02 42.00 5.87
CA TYR A 767 -13.87 42.23 7.04
C TYR A 767 -13.03 42.67 8.23
N GLN A 768 -13.54 43.63 8.99
CA GLN A 768 -12.98 43.94 10.30
C GLN A 768 -13.41 42.87 11.31
N LEU A 769 -12.47 42.34 12.08
CA LEU A 769 -12.74 41.38 13.15
C LEU A 769 -13.05 42.12 14.46
N ASP A 770 -13.95 41.55 15.26
CA ASP A 770 -14.31 42.06 16.60
C ASP A 770 -13.20 41.87 17.66
N ALA A 771 -12.03 41.37 17.26
CA ALA A 771 -10.88 41.16 18.14
C ALA A 771 -9.86 42.32 18.00
N GLN A 772 -9.27 42.73 19.12
CA GLN A 772 -8.26 43.79 19.16
C GLN A 772 -6.85 43.21 19.37
N PRO A 773 -5.84 43.59 18.56
CA PRO A 773 -4.46 43.13 18.68
C PRO A 773 -3.85 43.27 20.08
N SER A 774 -4.07 44.41 20.74
CA SER A 774 -3.59 44.69 22.10
C SER A 774 -4.19 43.82 23.19
N ARG A 775 -5.39 43.27 22.98
CA ARG A 775 -6.13 42.44 23.95
C ARG A 775 -6.08 40.95 23.63
N THR A 776 -5.50 40.57 22.49
CA THR A 776 -5.53 39.17 22.01
C THR A 776 -4.22 38.47 22.35
N THR A 777 -4.30 37.41 23.17
CA THR A 777 -3.15 36.60 23.58
C THR A 777 -2.57 35.78 22.42
N THR A 778 -1.32 35.31 22.55
CA THR A 778 -0.65 34.47 21.54
C THR A 778 -1.44 33.20 21.18
N ILE A 779 -2.17 32.62 22.14
CA ILE A 779 -3.01 31.44 21.92
C ILE A 779 -4.24 31.80 21.08
N GLN A 780 -4.91 32.92 21.40
CA GLN A 780 -6.06 33.40 20.63
C GLN A 780 -5.67 33.85 19.22
N ARG A 781 -4.47 34.41 19.03
CA ARG A 781 -3.92 34.73 17.71
C ARG A 781 -3.76 33.48 16.83
N ARG A 782 -3.48 32.30 17.41
CA ARG A 782 -3.41 31.02 16.66
C ARG A 782 -4.78 30.47 16.27
N LEU A 783 -5.86 30.94 16.90
CA LEU A 783 -7.24 30.55 16.57
C LEU A 783 -7.84 31.38 15.42
N LEU A 784 -7.17 32.45 14.99
CA LEU A 784 -7.59 33.24 13.84
C LEU A 784 -7.39 32.45 12.54
N GLU A 785 -8.43 32.39 11.70
CA GLU A 785 -8.39 31.72 10.41
C GLU A 785 -7.54 32.53 9.41
N GLY A 786 -6.24 32.27 9.37
CA GLY A 786 -5.34 32.82 8.36
C GLY A 786 -3.93 33.14 8.86
N ARG A 787 -3.05 33.50 7.92
CA ARG A 787 -1.71 34.01 8.26
C ARG A 787 -1.82 35.47 8.72
N ILE A 788 -1.24 35.79 9.87
CA ILE A 788 -1.19 37.16 10.39
C ILE A 788 -0.04 37.94 9.75
N ILE A 789 -0.32 39.13 9.22
CA ILE A 789 0.65 40.06 8.63
C ILE A 789 0.48 41.42 9.29
N GLN A 790 1.58 42.05 9.73
CA GLN A 790 1.53 43.36 10.40
C GLN A 790 1.65 44.50 9.39
N VAL A 791 0.83 45.53 9.57
CA VAL A 791 0.78 46.75 8.76
C VAL A 791 0.74 47.96 9.70
N ARG A 792 1.34 49.09 9.31
CA ARG A 792 1.46 50.24 10.21
C ARG A 792 0.14 50.96 10.43
N ASP A 793 -0.56 51.28 9.35
CA ASP A 793 -1.80 52.05 9.35
C ASP A 793 -2.81 51.57 8.29
N MET A 794 -4.04 52.05 8.37
CA MET A 794 -5.10 51.68 7.43
C MET A 794 -4.84 52.15 6.00
N LYS A 795 -4.05 53.21 5.81
CA LYS A 795 -3.75 53.76 4.48
C LYS A 795 -2.79 52.85 3.71
N GLU A 796 -1.77 52.32 4.38
CA GLU A 796 -0.87 51.29 3.86
C GLU A 796 -1.65 50.00 3.54
N LEU A 797 -2.66 49.66 4.33
CA LEU A 797 -3.51 48.50 4.07
C LEU A 797 -4.43 48.71 2.85
N GLU A 798 -5.06 49.88 2.70
CA GLU A 798 -5.92 50.21 1.57
C GLU A 798 -5.18 50.15 0.22
N ASP A 799 -3.88 50.50 0.19
CA ASP A 799 -3.04 50.38 -1.01
C ASP A 799 -2.73 48.91 -1.39
N ILE A 800 -2.79 47.99 -0.43
CA ILE A 800 -2.45 46.56 -0.62
C ILE A 800 -3.70 45.72 -0.92
N LEU A 801 -4.86 46.11 -0.39
CA LEU A 801 -6.08 45.33 -0.49
C LEU A 801 -6.65 45.33 -1.92
N PRO A 802 -7.03 44.15 -2.45
CA PRO A 802 -7.66 44.05 -3.77
C PRO A 802 -9.14 44.51 -3.77
N CYS A 803 -9.73 44.77 -2.60
CA CYS A 803 -11.14 45.12 -2.44
C CYS A 803 -11.33 46.12 -1.29
N LYS A 804 -12.43 46.88 -1.31
CA LYS A 804 -12.81 47.76 -0.21
C LYS A 804 -13.14 46.96 1.05
N ILE A 805 -12.85 47.55 2.22
CA ILE A 805 -13.18 46.95 3.51
C ILE A 805 -14.69 47.06 3.73
N SER A 806 -15.31 45.94 4.10
CA SER A 806 -16.74 45.88 4.40
C SER A 806 -17.04 46.63 5.70
N THR A 807 -18.19 47.30 5.74
CA THR A 807 -18.73 47.93 6.96
C THR A 807 -19.22 46.91 7.99
N GLN A 808 -19.27 45.63 7.63
CA GLN A 808 -19.69 44.55 8.53
C GLN A 808 -18.52 44.05 9.38
N ILE A 809 -18.73 44.07 10.71
CA ILE A 809 -17.78 43.51 11.69
C ILE A 809 -18.07 42.01 11.87
N ARG A 810 -17.06 41.17 11.70
CA ARG A 810 -17.15 39.71 11.83
C ARG A 810 -16.75 39.26 13.24
N LYS A 811 -17.65 38.57 13.93
CA LYS A 811 -17.39 37.98 15.25
C LYS A 811 -16.43 36.80 15.15
N VAL A 812 -15.44 36.74 16.03
CA VAL A 812 -14.46 35.64 16.12
C VAL A 812 -14.83 34.72 17.29
N SER A 813 -15.05 33.43 17.02
CA SER A 813 -15.28 32.43 18.06
C SER A 813 -13.94 31.98 18.66
N LEU A 814 -13.60 32.46 19.85
CA LEU A 814 -12.32 32.19 20.53
C LEU A 814 -12.30 30.88 21.35
N SER A 815 -13.28 29.99 21.18
CA SER A 815 -13.37 28.68 21.83
C SER A 815 -12.69 27.58 20.99
N PRO A 816 -11.87 26.67 21.58
CA PRO A 816 -11.30 25.54 20.85
C PRO A 816 -12.43 24.60 20.38
N LYS A 817 -12.57 24.40 19.07
CA LYS A 817 -13.55 23.45 18.51
C LYS A 817 -13.01 22.01 18.59
N PRO A 818 -13.85 21.01 18.93
CA PRO A 818 -13.54 19.61 18.67
C PRO A 818 -13.39 19.38 17.17
N GLN A 819 -12.45 18.53 16.77
CA GLN A 819 -12.28 18.11 15.37
C GLN A 819 -13.51 17.35 14.90
N GLN A 820 -14.35 17.98 14.06
CA GLN A 820 -15.00 17.39 12.88
C GLN A 820 -15.99 18.38 12.23
N GLN A 821 -16.11 18.22 10.92
CA GLN A 821 -17.18 18.64 9.99
C GLN A 821 -16.75 19.67 8.93
N GLN A 822 -16.59 19.11 7.72
CA GLN A 822 -16.67 19.80 6.44
C GLN A 822 -17.87 20.74 6.42
N PHE A 823 -17.64 21.98 6.01
CA PHE A 823 -18.70 22.93 5.76
C PHE A 823 -19.55 22.47 4.56
N ALA A 824 -20.79 22.10 4.83
CA ALA A 824 -21.87 22.21 3.87
C ALA A 824 -22.05 23.70 3.55
N ILE A 825 -21.84 24.08 2.28
CA ILE A 825 -22.20 25.40 1.78
C ILE A 825 -23.67 25.32 1.38
N ASN A 826 -24.51 26.07 2.10
CA ASN A 826 -25.88 26.36 1.68
C ASN A 826 -25.83 27.15 0.37
N PHE A 827 -26.54 26.65 -0.65
CA PHE A 827 -26.91 27.44 -1.82
C PHE A 827 -28.14 28.28 -1.45
N GLU A 828 -27.99 29.61 -1.48
CA GLU A 828 -29.04 30.54 -1.93
C GLU A 828 -28.60 31.17 -3.25
#